data_AF-B6Q6M6-F1
#
_entry.id   AF-B6Q6M6-F1
#
_cell.length_a   1.000
_cell.length_b   1.000
_cell.length_c   1.000
_cell.angle_alpha   90.00
_cell.angle_beta   90.00
_cell.angle_gamma   90.00
#
_symmetry.space_group_name_H-M   'P 1'
#
loop_
_entity.id
_entity.type
_entity.pdbx_description
1 polymer ?
#
loop_
_entity_poly.entity_id
_entity_poly.type
_entity_poly.pdbx_seq_one_letter_code
_entity_poly.pdbx_strand_id
1 'polypeptide(L)'
;MLAAETAHLQPNHLPPDYNGHNSSIFTNKQRIFFLPWPRPAPVQVENVPVEENEEIKEKQVQQQPQQPQLQTEKQPQQVICPYTAHLKAEEVMSIVEGYGYHEREGPDGEGWLGRASFTPRVQKHIVANEIIPMVLPAFPMKSNNRMDKVLCALPDLGEELGLARLNNLCSDIKAIYPPGAFVVIVTDGLCYNDLVGISDGEVWEYGHRLRQIAQEKGYACIRFNRIMNLLGIYSGAEISKDEYTQLCDKARSELHRRYGRPGFDVDKFLKSDEDYLRTYNGYDKFMKVDLRFSPVTKNCPGPKQYKKKVKLVAKSMIVRGVEFAELVRQIYPDSLRLSIHPSSGQTKLSCPLIPQPNSFSMSPWHSTVAVTRSGTFVTAHKSQHRSDDKYMLIRKDGQPYYFREKSGLFEWETENVEFEHGYKQNLVVRETTVQKEASSDSASGSSPNGNLDVSQSGELSEADLDKLAKLAILHKSFRFESAKLPLLSYELPYRFNTCKVEKKRFIASAIPTKQIILGVHQQPIHNDSPQGTGQIVISTGQIVTLNGLPYYLPPEPVNSIMLPAGAKLNSGLNALTVFRPTSLPFGKEELETTVESYLSEDDVFANEFLQVIYIRSNEETDNTLSHSNLTRYSAKLVLTGSADLPPGPYFLSSEGHVYQALRLLADTQGAFSQSLVVNTADGSYSPLPAALPGVDSAIAIPSRLYFTKTSSQPLAGVRLAVKDIFDIEGIHTSAGSRAWYHFYPPANATSPVVNALVDAGAIIVGKVKTSQFANGQLATADWIDYHSPFNPRGDGYQQPFSSSTGAGVGIASYDWLDLALGTDTGGSIRFPSQANGVFGIRASHGAAKLEAVVPLAPQFDTAGLIARNPAVWKAASQIIYPDTEFNWSAYPKRIQTAFTSPLDSSDQIDAMVEEFLERLTDHLSASLVNLDIPALWTQTHPSSMSSDLTEAIDKIYPTIIGIEQARLVRDPFYTDYKAQHSGRRPFVNPAPRIRWGYGDSLPNGTFQEAITNQTAFQSWIANNVLKPNPQSCSESLLVYVESATRTPLYRDFYRDEPTIPFGSGANMISVYAGVPDMVVPIGEKTYVSQVTDLEEMSPVSVDLVAARGCDGMLFQLVDELVQVGILKKVKAGRSLVSGGDVLF
;
A
#
# COMPACT_ATOMS: atom_id res chain seq x y z
N MET A 1 -69.24 13.99 -31.04
CA MET A 1 -69.36 15.03 -32.08
C MET A 1 -67.96 15.47 -32.41
N LEU A 2 -67.35 15.27 -33.58
CA LEU A 2 -67.62 14.65 -34.88
C LEU A 2 -66.19 14.25 -35.34
N ALA A 3 -65.94 12.98 -35.67
CA ALA A 3 -65.70 12.50 -37.05
C ALA A 3 -64.32 12.93 -37.61
N ALA A 4 -63.51 12.17 -38.34
CA ALA A 4 -63.68 10.91 -39.06
C ALA A 4 -62.29 10.32 -39.44
N GLU A 5 -62.26 9.02 -39.70
CA GLU A 5 -61.68 8.35 -40.89
C GLU A 5 -60.16 8.35 -41.17
N THR A 6 -59.58 7.18 -40.81
CA THR A 6 -58.79 6.26 -41.65
C THR A 6 -58.74 6.50 -43.17
N ALA A 7 -57.55 6.41 -43.77
CA ALA A 7 -57.32 5.65 -45.01
C ALA A 7 -55.85 5.28 -45.22
N HIS A 8 -55.65 3.98 -45.46
CA HIS A 8 -54.42 3.29 -45.88
C HIS A 8 -53.92 3.71 -47.27
N LEU A 9 -52.60 3.63 -47.48
CA LEU A 9 -52.00 3.05 -48.70
C LEU A 9 -50.65 2.40 -48.33
N GLN A 10 -50.52 1.10 -48.65
CA GLN A 10 -49.27 0.34 -48.69
C GLN A 10 -48.62 0.41 -50.12
N PRO A 11 -47.72 -0.51 -50.56
CA PRO A 11 -46.25 -0.42 -50.50
C PRO A 11 -45.60 -0.66 -51.89
N ASN A 12 -44.27 -0.81 -51.96
CA ASN A 12 -43.43 -1.57 -52.93
C ASN A 12 -42.06 -0.86 -53.13
N HIS A 13 -40.88 -1.48 -53.23
CA HIS A 13 -40.51 -2.77 -53.83
C HIS A 13 -39.29 -3.40 -53.13
N LEU A 14 -39.37 -4.70 -52.86
CA LEU A 14 -38.24 -5.63 -53.02
C LEU A 14 -38.66 -6.66 -54.09
N PRO A 15 -37.73 -7.15 -54.93
CA PRO A 15 -38.06 -8.09 -55.99
C PRO A 15 -38.40 -9.47 -55.43
N PRO A 16 -39.37 -10.19 -56.03
CA PRO A 16 -39.71 -11.55 -55.66
C PRO A 16 -38.97 -12.52 -56.57
N ASP A 17 -38.15 -13.39 -55.99
CA ASP A 17 -37.87 -14.70 -56.59
C ASP A 17 -37.46 -15.69 -55.49
N TYR A 18 -38.18 -16.82 -55.47
CA TYR A 18 -37.88 -18.13 -54.90
C TYR A 18 -38.87 -18.70 -53.88
N ASN A 19 -39.93 -19.29 -54.43
CA ASN A 19 -40.56 -20.49 -53.91
C ASN A 19 -39.68 -21.72 -54.20
N GLY A 20 -39.59 -22.63 -53.23
CA GLY A 20 -39.44 -24.08 -53.41
C GLY A 20 -38.12 -24.62 -53.97
N HIS A 21 -37.33 -25.30 -53.12
CA HIS A 21 -37.10 -26.75 -53.24
C HIS A 21 -36.16 -27.26 -52.14
N ASN A 22 -36.55 -28.38 -51.53
CA ASN A 22 -35.70 -29.27 -50.75
C ASN A 22 -34.50 -29.75 -51.58
N SER A 23 -33.29 -29.64 -51.02
CA SER A 23 -32.27 -30.68 -51.17
C SER A 23 -31.13 -30.49 -50.16
N SER A 24 -30.96 -31.49 -49.31
CA SER A 24 -29.73 -31.83 -48.59
C SER A 24 -28.51 -31.69 -49.50
N ILE A 25 -27.53 -30.86 -49.10
CA ILE A 25 -26.13 -30.97 -49.51
C ILE A 25 -25.28 -30.69 -48.28
N PHE A 26 -24.86 -31.76 -47.61
CA PHE A 26 -23.59 -31.74 -46.89
C PHE A 26 -22.45 -31.69 -47.90
N THR A 27 -21.34 -31.09 -47.46
CA THR A 27 -20.01 -31.09 -48.06
C THR A 27 -19.74 -30.06 -49.16
N ASN A 28 -19.16 -28.93 -48.76
CA ASN A 28 -17.91 -28.53 -49.38
C ASN A 28 -16.99 -27.84 -48.36
N LYS A 29 -15.93 -28.57 -47.99
CA LYS A 29 -14.77 -28.07 -47.26
C LYS A 29 -13.90 -27.31 -48.27
N GLN A 30 -13.87 -25.99 -48.21
CA GLN A 30 -12.69 -25.25 -48.67
C GLN A 30 -11.90 -24.76 -47.47
N ARG A 31 -10.68 -25.28 -47.39
CA ARG A 31 -9.64 -24.95 -46.43
C ARG A 31 -9.21 -23.50 -46.62
N ILE A 32 -9.42 -22.67 -45.60
CA ILE A 32 -8.60 -21.48 -45.40
C ILE A 32 -7.36 -21.96 -44.62
N PHE A 33 -6.18 -21.72 -45.17
CA PHE A 33 -4.91 -22.03 -44.54
C PHE A 33 -4.70 -21.12 -43.32
N PHE A 34 -4.56 -21.72 -42.15
CA PHE A 34 -3.96 -21.10 -40.97
C PHE A 34 -2.80 -21.99 -40.50
N LEU A 35 -1.67 -21.35 -40.18
CA LEU A 35 -0.51 -21.94 -39.49
C LEU A 35 -0.92 -22.42 -38.06
N PRO A 36 -0.27 -23.44 -37.45
CA PRO A 36 -0.77 -24.18 -36.25
C PRO A 36 -0.55 -23.41 -34.92
N TRP A 37 -1.44 -23.26 -33.90
CA TRP A 37 -2.32 -24.11 -33.02
C TRP A 37 -1.58 -24.65 -31.73
N PRO A 38 -2.13 -24.76 -30.48
CA PRO A 38 -3.53 -25.14 -30.15
C PRO A 38 -4.27 -24.51 -28.94
N ARG A 39 -5.62 -24.60 -28.96
CA ARG A 39 -6.46 -25.33 -27.98
C ARG A 39 -7.70 -25.91 -28.68
N PRO A 40 -8.23 -27.10 -28.31
CA PRO A 40 -9.56 -27.55 -28.72
C PRO A 40 -10.64 -27.27 -27.64
N ALA A 41 -11.90 -27.30 -28.11
CA ALA A 41 -13.08 -26.57 -27.63
C ALA A 41 -14.06 -27.42 -26.73
N PRO A 42 -15.23 -26.87 -26.31
CA PRO A 42 -16.01 -27.28 -25.12
C PRO A 42 -17.25 -28.20 -25.33
N VAL A 43 -17.72 -28.78 -24.20
CA VAL A 43 -19.07 -29.18 -23.68
C VAL A 43 -20.21 -29.62 -24.64
N GLN A 44 -20.87 -30.76 -24.32
CA GLN A 44 -22.36 -30.88 -24.24
C GLN A 44 -22.81 -32.00 -23.27
N VAL A 45 -23.97 -31.74 -22.61
CA VAL A 45 -24.75 -32.64 -21.74
C VAL A 45 -26.02 -33.04 -22.50
N GLU A 46 -26.37 -34.34 -22.55
CA GLU A 46 -27.72 -34.89 -22.26
C GLU A 46 -27.77 -36.45 -22.30
N ASN A 47 -28.02 -37.05 -21.12
CA ASN A 47 -28.79 -38.24 -20.69
C ASN A 47 -28.85 -39.64 -21.41
N VAL A 48 -28.36 -40.67 -20.66
CA VAL A 48 -28.93 -42.03 -20.30
C VAL A 48 -29.00 -43.15 -21.38
N PRO A 49 -28.86 -44.49 -21.09
CA PRO A 49 -28.18 -45.26 -20.02
C PRO A 49 -27.12 -46.32 -20.52
N VAL A 50 -26.36 -46.83 -19.55
CA VAL A 50 -25.67 -48.14 -19.38
C VAL A 50 -25.80 -49.19 -20.51
N GLU A 51 -24.67 -49.69 -21.03
CA GLU A 51 -24.36 -51.14 -21.14
C GLU A 51 -22.92 -51.41 -21.64
N GLU A 52 -22.47 -52.63 -21.39
CA GLU A 52 -21.10 -53.10 -21.18
C GLU A 52 -20.26 -53.38 -22.46
N ASN A 53 -18.95 -53.51 -22.20
CA ASN A 53 -18.01 -54.50 -22.74
C ASN A 53 -17.25 -54.31 -24.08
N GLU A 54 -15.94 -54.55 -23.89
CA GLU A 54 -15.02 -55.33 -24.72
C GLU A 54 -14.32 -54.72 -25.96
N GLU A 55 -13.04 -54.39 -25.73
CA GLU A 55 -11.85 -55.04 -26.30
C GLU A 55 -11.39 -54.82 -27.77
N ILE A 56 -10.06 -54.72 -27.89
CA ILE A 56 -9.18 -55.21 -28.98
C ILE A 56 -8.65 -54.21 -30.05
N LYS A 57 -7.37 -53.87 -29.81
CA LYS A 57 -6.15 -53.95 -30.66
C LYS A 57 -5.87 -52.94 -31.77
N GLU A 58 -4.73 -52.28 -31.54
CA GLU A 58 -3.83 -51.63 -32.50
C GLU A 58 -3.49 -52.49 -33.73
N LYS A 59 -3.36 -51.85 -34.90
CA LYS A 59 -2.34 -52.20 -35.90
C LYS A 59 -1.74 -50.97 -36.58
N GLN A 60 -0.43 -51.06 -36.73
CA GLN A 60 0.58 -50.11 -37.17
C GLN A 60 0.43 -49.61 -38.61
N VAL A 61 0.87 -48.37 -38.87
CA VAL A 61 1.51 -47.98 -40.15
C VAL A 61 2.74 -47.12 -39.88
N GLN A 62 3.76 -47.37 -40.70
CA GLN A 62 5.19 -47.13 -40.55
C GLN A 62 5.65 -45.68 -40.70
N GLN A 63 6.82 -45.44 -40.11
CA GLN A 63 7.60 -44.20 -40.04
C GLN A 63 8.23 -43.77 -41.38
N GLN A 64 8.43 -42.45 -41.52
CA GLN A 64 9.54 -41.84 -42.27
C GLN A 64 9.76 -40.38 -41.76
N PRO A 65 10.93 -39.76 -41.99
CA PRO A 65 12.02 -39.63 -41.02
C PRO A 65 12.11 -38.25 -40.32
N GLN A 66 12.75 -38.25 -39.15
CA GLN A 66 12.94 -37.10 -38.25
C GLN A 66 13.88 -36.01 -38.83
N GLN A 67 13.52 -34.74 -38.56
CA GLN A 67 14.44 -33.60 -38.41
C GLN A 67 14.15 -32.94 -37.04
N PRO A 68 15.12 -32.24 -36.43
CA PRO A 68 15.41 -32.31 -35.00
C PRO A 68 14.35 -31.61 -34.13
N GLN A 69 13.86 -32.32 -33.11
CA GLN A 69 13.04 -31.76 -32.04
C GLN A 69 13.85 -30.74 -31.25
N LEU A 70 13.44 -29.47 -31.29
CA LEU A 70 13.68 -28.58 -30.16
C LEU A 70 12.70 -29.01 -29.07
N GLN A 71 13.18 -29.80 -28.11
CA GLN A 71 12.40 -30.15 -26.92
C GLN A 71 12.09 -28.87 -26.15
N THR A 72 10.88 -28.35 -26.31
CA THR A 72 10.29 -27.48 -25.29
C THR A 72 9.71 -28.44 -24.26
N GLU A 73 10.42 -28.60 -23.15
CA GLU A 73 9.89 -29.25 -21.95
C GLU A 73 8.50 -28.65 -21.65
N LYS A 74 7.45 -29.46 -21.74
CA LYS A 74 6.18 -29.10 -21.12
C LYS A 74 6.44 -29.08 -19.62
N GLN A 75 6.59 -27.88 -19.06
CA GLN A 75 6.53 -27.69 -17.61
C GLN A 75 5.25 -28.35 -17.08
N PRO A 76 5.32 -29.06 -15.93
CA PRO A 76 4.13 -29.62 -15.31
C PRO A 76 3.15 -28.49 -15.03
N GLN A 77 1.91 -28.61 -15.52
CA GLN A 77 0.82 -27.68 -15.19
C GLN A 77 0.65 -27.68 -13.67
N GLN A 78 1.06 -26.59 -13.04
CA GLN A 78 0.84 -26.32 -11.62
C GLN A 78 -0.67 -26.33 -11.40
N VAL A 79 -1.18 -27.30 -10.64
CA VAL A 79 -2.59 -27.33 -10.24
C VAL A 79 -2.76 -26.22 -9.21
N ILE A 80 -3.19 -25.05 -9.66
CA ILE A 80 -3.54 -23.95 -8.75
C ILE A 80 -4.81 -24.37 -8.01
N CYS A 81 -4.74 -24.41 -6.68
CA CYS A 81 -5.91 -24.68 -5.84
C CYS A 81 -7.05 -23.72 -6.22
N PRO A 82 -8.30 -24.20 -6.41
CA PRO A 82 -9.43 -23.35 -6.78
C PRO A 82 -9.62 -22.11 -5.89
N TYR A 83 -9.27 -22.22 -4.60
CA TYR A 83 -9.30 -21.11 -3.64
C TYR A 83 -8.25 -20.03 -3.97
N THR A 84 -7.00 -20.43 -4.22
CA THR A 84 -5.93 -19.51 -4.65
C THR A 84 -6.24 -18.85 -6.00
N ALA A 85 -6.86 -19.59 -6.93
CA ALA A 85 -7.30 -19.04 -8.20
C ALA A 85 -8.45 -18.03 -8.04
N HIS A 86 -9.34 -18.25 -7.08
CA HIS A 86 -10.40 -17.30 -6.72
C HIS A 86 -9.82 -16.02 -6.13
N LEU A 87 -8.92 -16.11 -5.14
CA LEU A 87 -8.26 -14.94 -4.55
C LEU A 87 -7.49 -14.12 -5.60
N LYS A 88 -6.75 -14.80 -6.49
CA LYS A 88 -6.07 -14.12 -7.59
C LYS A 88 -7.05 -13.49 -8.59
N ALA A 89 -8.21 -14.10 -8.82
CA ALA A 89 -9.27 -13.51 -9.64
C ALA A 89 -9.87 -12.26 -8.99
N GLU A 90 -10.06 -12.29 -7.66
CA GLU A 90 -10.51 -11.15 -6.87
C GLU A 90 -9.51 -9.98 -6.90
N GLU A 91 -8.19 -10.26 -6.82
CA GLU A 91 -7.14 -9.24 -6.99
C GLU A 91 -7.19 -8.60 -8.39
N VAL A 92 -7.30 -9.41 -9.45
CA VAL A 92 -7.47 -8.91 -10.82
C VAL A 92 -8.74 -8.06 -10.93
N MET A 93 -9.84 -8.49 -10.33
CA MET A 93 -11.09 -7.74 -10.32
C MET A 93 -10.98 -6.43 -9.54
N SER A 94 -10.14 -6.35 -8.50
CA SER A 94 -9.84 -5.09 -7.80
C SER A 94 -9.08 -4.09 -8.67
N ILE A 95 -8.17 -4.57 -9.52
CA ILE A 95 -7.54 -3.71 -10.53
C ILE A 95 -8.59 -3.23 -11.53
N VAL A 96 -9.40 -4.13 -12.09
CA VAL A 96 -10.48 -3.78 -13.04
C VAL A 96 -11.46 -2.79 -12.41
N GLU A 97 -11.80 -2.96 -11.13
CA GLU A 97 -12.64 -2.06 -10.35
C GLU A 97 -12.03 -0.66 -10.26
N GLY A 98 -10.75 -0.54 -9.90
CA GLY A 98 -10.03 0.73 -9.81
C GLY A 98 -9.91 1.49 -11.14
N TYR A 99 -9.98 0.77 -12.27
CA TYR A 99 -10.05 1.39 -13.60
C TYR A 99 -11.46 1.76 -14.04
N GLY A 100 -12.48 1.35 -13.29
CA GLY A 100 -13.86 1.58 -13.64
C GLY A 100 -14.51 2.80 -12.98
N TYR A 101 -15.82 2.94 -13.21
CA TYR A 101 -16.67 3.93 -12.54
C TYR A 101 -17.96 3.24 -12.14
N HIS A 102 -18.19 3.15 -10.83
CA HIS A 102 -19.23 2.30 -10.26
C HIS A 102 -20.11 3.12 -9.34
N GLU A 103 -21.42 2.87 -9.41
CA GLU A 103 -22.36 3.37 -8.42
C GLU A 103 -22.11 2.56 -7.13
N ARG A 104 -21.94 3.25 -5.98
CA ARG A 104 -21.44 2.64 -4.74
C ARG A 104 -22.42 1.69 -4.06
N GLU A 105 -23.64 1.57 -4.55
CA GLU A 105 -24.70 0.76 -3.95
C GLU A 105 -25.53 0.12 -5.07
N GLY A 106 -25.65 -1.21 -5.07
CA GLY A 106 -26.78 -1.85 -5.73
C GLY A 106 -28.11 -1.39 -5.10
N PRO A 107 -29.27 -1.66 -5.72
CA PRO A 107 -30.58 -1.26 -5.19
C PRO A 107 -30.83 -1.69 -3.72
N ASP A 108 -30.11 -2.72 -3.27
CA ASP A 108 -30.29 -3.39 -1.98
C ASP A 108 -29.06 -3.31 -1.05
N GLY A 109 -28.09 -2.42 -1.33
CA GLY A 109 -26.90 -2.24 -0.49
C GLY A 109 -25.80 -3.31 -0.67
N GLU A 110 -25.94 -4.19 -1.65
CA GLU A 110 -24.88 -5.10 -2.08
C GLU A 110 -23.76 -4.31 -2.79
N GLY A 111 -22.51 -4.71 -2.57
CA GLY A 111 -21.34 -4.10 -3.20
C GLY A 111 -21.36 -4.15 -4.74
N TRP A 112 -20.30 -3.65 -5.39
CA TRP A 112 -20.24 -3.55 -6.85
C TRP A 112 -20.55 -4.88 -7.58
N LEU A 113 -21.72 -4.96 -8.24
CA LEU A 113 -22.24 -6.17 -8.92
C LEU A 113 -21.30 -6.75 -9.99
N GLY A 114 -20.40 -5.92 -10.53
CA GLY A 114 -19.38 -6.33 -11.49
C GLY A 114 -18.47 -7.43 -10.96
N ARG A 115 -18.19 -7.41 -9.66
CA ARG A 115 -17.35 -8.43 -9.01
C ARG A 115 -18.00 -9.81 -9.09
N ALA A 116 -19.22 -9.95 -8.55
CA ALA A 116 -19.98 -11.20 -8.62
C ALA A 116 -20.18 -11.73 -10.06
N SER A 117 -20.38 -10.83 -11.02
CA SER A 117 -20.68 -11.19 -12.41
C SER A 117 -19.47 -11.66 -13.22
N PHE A 118 -18.26 -11.20 -12.88
CA PHE A 118 -17.07 -11.38 -13.71
C PHE A 118 -15.90 -12.11 -13.03
N THR A 119 -15.82 -12.18 -11.70
CA THR A 119 -14.81 -12.98 -11.00
C THR A 119 -14.76 -14.43 -11.52
N PRO A 120 -15.89 -15.15 -11.72
CA PRO A 120 -15.85 -16.53 -12.21
C PRO A 120 -15.18 -16.66 -13.59
N ARG A 121 -15.30 -15.63 -14.45
CA ARG A 121 -14.68 -15.62 -15.79
C ARG A 121 -13.18 -15.43 -15.70
N VAL A 122 -12.73 -14.55 -14.81
CA VAL A 122 -11.30 -14.32 -14.56
C VAL A 122 -10.67 -15.55 -13.94
N GLN A 123 -11.32 -16.13 -12.93
CA GLN A 123 -10.89 -17.36 -12.27
C GLN A 123 -10.70 -18.50 -13.27
N LYS A 124 -11.61 -18.64 -14.26
CA LYS A 124 -11.49 -19.64 -15.32
C LYS A 124 -10.15 -19.56 -16.06
N HIS A 125 -9.69 -18.36 -16.42
CA HIS A 125 -8.40 -18.17 -17.11
C HIS A 125 -7.21 -18.35 -16.16
N ILE A 126 -7.36 -17.94 -14.90
CA ILE A 126 -6.31 -18.12 -13.88
C ILE A 126 -6.05 -19.59 -13.59
N VAL A 127 -7.11 -20.39 -13.37
CA VAL A 127 -7.01 -21.85 -13.18
C VAL A 127 -6.28 -22.52 -14.35
N ALA A 128 -6.51 -22.00 -15.56
CA ALA A 128 -5.90 -22.55 -16.77
C ALA A 128 -4.50 -21.97 -17.07
N ASN A 129 -4.02 -21.00 -16.28
CA ASN A 129 -2.78 -20.26 -16.47
C ASN A 129 -2.70 -19.54 -17.85
N GLU A 130 -3.77 -18.82 -18.19
CA GLU A 130 -3.95 -18.19 -19.50
C GLU A 130 -4.14 -16.68 -19.43
N ILE A 131 -3.77 -16.00 -20.51
CA ILE A 131 -3.95 -14.56 -20.63
C ILE A 131 -5.44 -14.20 -20.57
N ILE A 132 -5.82 -13.32 -19.65
CA ILE A 132 -7.22 -12.93 -19.43
C ILE A 132 -7.71 -12.04 -20.59
N PRO A 133 -8.74 -12.46 -21.34
CA PRO A 133 -9.30 -11.67 -22.42
C PRO A 133 -10.26 -10.62 -21.89
N MET A 134 -10.06 -9.37 -22.29
CA MET A 134 -11.01 -8.27 -22.11
C MET A 134 -11.50 -7.79 -23.47
N VAL A 135 -12.77 -7.41 -23.56
CA VAL A 135 -13.37 -6.89 -24.79
C VAL A 135 -14.02 -5.55 -24.53
N LEU A 136 -13.68 -4.56 -25.36
CA LEU A 136 -14.20 -3.20 -25.27
C LEU A 136 -14.78 -2.76 -26.61
N PRO A 137 -16.11 -2.70 -26.76
CA PRO A 137 -16.72 -2.00 -27.87
C PRO A 137 -16.62 -0.49 -27.65
N ALA A 138 -15.82 0.15 -28.48
CA ALA A 138 -15.44 1.56 -28.35
C ALA A 138 -14.72 2.05 -29.62
N PHE A 139 -14.40 3.35 -29.62
CA PHE A 139 -13.67 4.01 -30.69
C PHE A 139 -14.32 3.84 -32.08
N PRO A 140 -15.59 4.28 -32.25
CA PRO A 140 -16.30 4.16 -33.52
C PRO A 140 -15.72 5.05 -34.61
N MET A 141 -15.78 6.36 -34.38
CA MET A 141 -15.28 7.46 -35.21
C MET A 141 -15.50 8.78 -34.44
N LYS A 142 -14.76 9.86 -34.76
CA LYS A 142 -15.03 11.21 -34.23
C LYS A 142 -16.43 11.69 -34.63
N SER A 143 -17.06 12.47 -33.74
CA SER A 143 -18.31 13.16 -34.03
C SER A 143 -18.24 13.98 -35.33
N ASN A 144 -19.36 14.01 -36.06
CA ASN A 144 -19.54 14.91 -37.21
C ASN A 144 -19.63 16.39 -36.80
N ASN A 145 -19.88 16.71 -35.53
CA ASN A 145 -19.89 18.08 -35.03
C ASN A 145 -18.46 18.60 -34.77
N ARG A 146 -17.75 18.92 -35.85
CA ARG A 146 -16.40 19.51 -35.83
C ARG A 146 -16.39 21.01 -35.51
N MET A 147 -17.58 21.62 -35.50
CA MET A 147 -17.74 23.05 -35.20
C MET A 147 -17.66 23.29 -33.70
N ASP A 148 -18.48 22.55 -32.94
CA ASP A 148 -18.68 22.80 -31.52
C ASP A 148 -18.08 21.71 -30.62
N LYS A 149 -17.94 20.47 -31.10
CA LYS A 149 -17.73 19.29 -30.24
C LYS A 149 -16.32 18.73 -30.28
N VAL A 150 -15.79 18.41 -31.47
CA VAL A 150 -14.49 17.75 -31.67
C VAL A 150 -13.55 18.58 -32.56
N LEU A 151 -12.23 18.30 -32.49
CA LEU A 151 -11.21 19.03 -33.26
C LEU A 151 -11.27 18.75 -34.76
N CYS A 152 -11.20 17.49 -35.15
CA CYS A 152 -11.17 17.00 -36.52
C CYS A 152 -11.77 15.59 -36.64
N ALA A 153 -11.58 14.93 -37.79
CA ALA A 153 -12.07 13.57 -38.06
C ALA A 153 -11.17 12.46 -37.51
N LEU A 154 -9.89 12.75 -37.28
CA LEU A 154 -8.88 11.78 -36.88
C LEU A 154 -8.77 11.72 -35.33
N PRO A 155 -8.25 10.61 -34.79
CA PRO A 155 -7.85 10.50 -33.38
C PRO A 155 -6.94 11.65 -32.96
N ASP A 156 -7.16 12.16 -31.75
CA ASP A 156 -6.38 13.22 -31.12
C ASP A 156 -5.84 12.76 -29.75
N LEU A 157 -5.34 13.68 -28.91
CA LEU A 157 -4.76 13.32 -27.61
C LEU A 157 -5.73 12.50 -26.74
N GLY A 158 -7.04 12.70 -26.89
CA GLY A 158 -8.02 11.94 -26.13
C GLY A 158 -7.99 10.44 -26.43
N GLU A 159 -7.87 10.06 -27.70
CA GLU A 159 -7.74 8.66 -28.10
C GLU A 159 -6.41 8.06 -27.63
N GLU A 160 -5.31 8.82 -27.71
CA GLU A 160 -3.99 8.41 -27.23
C GLU A 160 -4.01 8.10 -25.72
N LEU A 161 -4.59 8.99 -24.91
CA LEU A 161 -4.75 8.78 -23.46
C LEU A 161 -5.66 7.59 -23.14
N GLY A 162 -6.71 7.38 -23.92
CA GLY A 162 -7.61 6.24 -23.76
C GLY A 162 -6.91 4.91 -24.02
N LEU A 163 -6.09 4.81 -25.07
CA LEU A 163 -5.27 3.63 -25.34
C LEU A 163 -4.23 3.41 -24.24
N ALA A 164 -3.53 4.47 -23.80
CA ALA A 164 -2.55 4.39 -22.73
C ALA A 164 -3.17 3.86 -21.41
N ARG A 165 -4.38 4.30 -21.08
CA ARG A 165 -5.12 3.83 -19.90
C ARG A 165 -5.43 2.33 -19.97
N LEU A 166 -5.88 1.83 -21.13
CA LEU A 166 -6.14 0.40 -21.33
C LEU A 166 -4.86 -0.44 -21.26
N ASN A 167 -3.75 0.08 -21.82
CA ASN A 167 -2.46 -0.59 -21.71
C ASN A 167 -1.98 -0.67 -20.25
N ASN A 168 -2.17 0.40 -19.47
CA ASN A 168 -1.86 0.41 -18.03
C ASN A 168 -2.74 -0.58 -17.24
N LEU A 169 -4.02 -0.72 -17.56
CA LEU A 169 -4.87 -1.76 -16.97
C LEU A 169 -4.28 -3.16 -17.19
N CYS A 170 -3.85 -3.47 -18.43
CA CYS A 170 -3.18 -4.74 -18.72
C CYS A 170 -1.85 -4.91 -17.98
N SER A 171 -1.03 -3.86 -17.89
CA SER A 171 0.24 -3.89 -17.16
C SER A 171 0.05 -4.13 -15.67
N ASP A 172 -0.92 -3.46 -15.05
CA ASP A 172 -1.23 -3.62 -13.63
C ASP A 172 -1.72 -5.06 -13.35
N ILE A 173 -2.57 -5.63 -14.22
CA ILE A 173 -2.96 -7.04 -14.13
C ILE A 173 -1.74 -7.96 -14.27
N LYS A 174 -0.85 -7.69 -15.23
CA LYS A 174 0.36 -8.50 -15.46
C LYS A 174 1.32 -8.49 -14.26
N ALA A 175 1.36 -7.38 -13.51
CA ALA A 175 2.19 -7.26 -12.32
C ALA A 175 1.80 -8.26 -11.21
N ILE A 176 0.51 -8.62 -11.12
CA ILE A 176 0.01 -9.57 -10.11
C ILE A 176 -0.28 -10.98 -10.65
N TYR A 177 -0.42 -11.10 -11.98
CA TYR A 177 -0.73 -12.34 -12.69
C TYR A 177 0.15 -12.45 -13.94
N PRO A 178 1.26 -13.23 -13.93
CA PRO A 178 2.28 -13.20 -14.99
C PRO A 178 1.81 -13.41 -16.44
N PRO A 179 0.82 -14.28 -16.75
CA PRO A 179 0.24 -14.35 -18.09
C PRO A 179 -0.42 -13.04 -18.54
N GLY A 180 -0.91 -12.25 -17.59
CA GLY A 180 -1.46 -10.91 -17.81
C GLY A 180 -2.85 -10.92 -18.44
N ALA A 181 -3.16 -9.80 -19.10
CA ALA A 181 -4.42 -9.61 -19.81
C ALA A 181 -4.20 -8.90 -21.15
N PHE A 182 -5.15 -9.01 -22.06
CA PHE A 182 -5.20 -8.21 -23.29
C PHE A 182 -6.60 -7.61 -23.48
N VAL A 183 -6.67 -6.45 -24.15
CA VAL A 183 -7.94 -5.80 -24.51
C VAL A 183 -8.14 -5.91 -26.02
N VAL A 184 -9.27 -6.48 -26.44
CA VAL A 184 -9.75 -6.39 -27.82
C VAL A 184 -10.68 -5.20 -27.93
N ILE A 185 -10.24 -4.16 -28.63
CA ILE A 185 -11.09 -3.06 -29.05
C ILE A 185 -11.91 -3.54 -30.25
N VAL A 186 -13.22 -3.67 -30.06
CA VAL A 186 -14.16 -3.97 -31.14
C VAL A 186 -14.76 -2.67 -31.63
N THR A 187 -14.24 -2.15 -32.74
CA THR A 187 -14.68 -0.86 -33.26
C THR A 187 -16.11 -0.95 -33.77
N ASP A 188 -17.01 -0.17 -33.18
CA ASP A 188 -18.45 -0.17 -33.44
C ASP A 188 -18.89 0.88 -34.47
N GLY A 189 -17.93 1.57 -35.10
CA GLY A 189 -18.21 2.64 -36.07
C GLY A 189 -19.10 2.18 -37.24
N LEU A 190 -18.77 1.03 -37.84
CA LEU A 190 -19.55 0.44 -38.94
C LEU A 190 -21.00 0.10 -38.56
N CYS A 191 -21.27 -0.05 -37.26
CA CYS A 191 -22.61 -0.29 -36.73
C CYS A 191 -23.50 0.96 -36.89
N TYR A 192 -22.93 2.16 -36.80
CA TYR A 192 -23.70 3.40 -36.57
C TYR A 192 -23.42 4.54 -37.55
N ASN A 193 -22.32 4.50 -38.32
CA ASN A 193 -21.83 5.66 -39.07
C ASN A 193 -22.83 6.22 -40.09
N ASP A 194 -23.55 5.36 -40.81
CA ASP A 194 -24.62 5.72 -41.74
C ASP A 194 -25.81 6.39 -41.02
N LEU A 195 -26.13 5.98 -39.79
CA LEU A 195 -27.21 6.58 -38.99
C LEU A 195 -26.90 8.02 -38.56
N VAL A 196 -25.61 8.38 -38.46
CA VAL A 196 -25.14 9.71 -38.06
C VAL A 196 -24.57 10.54 -39.21
N GLY A 197 -24.49 9.97 -40.41
CA GLY A 197 -24.04 10.65 -41.64
C GLY A 197 -22.52 10.80 -41.75
N ILE A 198 -21.77 9.78 -41.33
CA ILE A 198 -20.31 9.67 -41.48
C ILE A 198 -20.01 8.57 -42.50
N SER A 199 -19.12 8.84 -43.44
CA SER A 199 -18.80 7.90 -44.52
C SER A 199 -18.02 6.68 -44.02
N ASP A 200 -18.14 5.55 -44.71
CA ASP A 200 -17.35 4.34 -44.41
C ASP A 200 -15.84 4.59 -44.52
N GLY A 201 -15.44 5.43 -45.48
CA GLY A 201 -14.05 5.85 -45.65
C GLY A 201 -13.49 6.59 -44.43
N GLU A 202 -14.27 7.47 -43.79
CA GLU A 202 -13.84 8.18 -42.57
C GLU A 202 -13.75 7.24 -41.36
N VAL A 203 -14.63 6.23 -41.27
CA VAL A 203 -14.53 5.18 -40.23
C VAL A 203 -13.23 4.40 -40.40
N TRP A 204 -12.87 4.06 -41.64
CA TRP A 204 -11.60 3.41 -41.94
C TRP A 204 -10.40 4.26 -41.56
N GLU A 205 -10.38 5.54 -41.93
CA GLU A 205 -9.28 6.47 -41.63
C GLU A 205 -9.07 6.62 -40.11
N TYR A 206 -10.16 6.82 -39.37
CA TYR A 206 -10.11 6.91 -37.91
C TYR A 206 -9.57 5.62 -37.29
N GLY A 207 -10.11 4.46 -37.71
CA GLY A 207 -9.70 3.16 -37.19
C GLY A 207 -8.29 2.72 -37.63
N HIS A 208 -7.80 3.23 -38.77
CA HIS A 208 -6.43 3.00 -39.24
C HIS A 208 -5.44 3.83 -38.41
N ARG A 209 -5.69 5.14 -38.24
CA ARG A 209 -4.86 6.00 -37.40
C ARG A 209 -4.80 5.52 -35.95
N LEU A 210 -5.91 5.04 -35.40
CA LEU A 210 -5.96 4.51 -34.03
C LEU A 210 -5.04 3.29 -33.83
N ARG A 211 -4.95 2.41 -34.84
CA ARG A 211 -4.03 1.26 -34.83
C ARG A 211 -2.58 1.70 -34.94
N GLN A 212 -2.29 2.69 -35.78
CA GLN A 212 -0.95 3.28 -35.87
C GLN A 212 -0.51 3.87 -34.53
N ILE A 213 -1.37 4.60 -33.81
CA ILE A 213 -1.04 5.11 -32.46
C ILE A 213 -0.66 3.96 -31.51
N ALA A 214 -1.44 2.88 -31.48
CA ALA A 214 -1.14 1.74 -30.60
C ALA A 214 0.19 1.07 -30.96
N GLN A 215 0.53 1.00 -32.25
CA GLN A 215 1.80 0.47 -32.74
C GLN A 215 2.98 1.39 -32.42
N GLU A 216 2.86 2.68 -32.71
CA GLU A 216 3.86 3.74 -32.42
C GLU A 216 4.22 3.76 -30.93
N LYS A 217 3.24 3.54 -30.05
CA LYS A 217 3.41 3.52 -28.59
C LYS A 217 3.79 2.15 -28.01
N GLY A 218 3.87 1.10 -28.84
CA GLY A 218 4.25 -0.25 -28.40
C GLY A 218 3.24 -0.95 -27.48
N TYR A 219 1.94 -0.65 -27.60
CA TYR A 219 0.89 -1.23 -26.75
C TYR A 219 0.52 -2.66 -27.16
N ALA A 220 1.44 -3.60 -26.91
CA ALA A 220 1.32 -5.00 -27.34
C ALA A 220 0.10 -5.76 -26.76
N CYS A 221 -0.48 -5.29 -25.65
CA CYS A 221 -1.68 -5.89 -25.05
C CYS A 221 -3.00 -5.42 -25.70
N ILE A 222 -2.97 -4.42 -26.59
CA ILE A 222 -4.15 -3.91 -27.28
C ILE A 222 -4.28 -4.57 -28.65
N ARG A 223 -5.44 -5.16 -28.89
CA ARG A 223 -5.81 -5.79 -30.17
C ARG A 223 -7.05 -5.11 -30.73
N PHE A 224 -7.26 -5.22 -32.03
CA PHE A 224 -8.39 -4.57 -32.69
C PHE A 224 -9.13 -5.53 -33.61
N ASN A 225 -10.46 -5.58 -33.46
CA ASN A 225 -11.33 -6.31 -34.38
C ASN A 225 -12.40 -5.40 -34.98
N ARG A 226 -12.64 -5.56 -36.29
CA ARG A 226 -13.75 -4.92 -37.00
C ARG A 226 -14.94 -5.87 -37.02
N ILE A 227 -16.14 -5.34 -37.22
CA ILE A 227 -17.37 -6.15 -37.36
C ILE A 227 -17.22 -7.21 -38.47
N MET A 228 -16.65 -6.84 -39.61
CA MET A 228 -16.37 -7.77 -40.72
C MET A 228 -15.39 -8.90 -40.36
N ASN A 229 -14.45 -8.66 -39.43
CA ASN A 229 -13.57 -9.71 -38.92
C ASN A 229 -14.35 -10.69 -38.05
N LEU A 230 -15.20 -10.17 -37.15
CA LEU A 230 -16.02 -11.00 -36.27
C LEU A 230 -17.07 -11.83 -37.03
N LEU A 231 -17.58 -11.33 -38.16
CA LEU A 231 -18.54 -12.04 -39.01
C LEU A 231 -17.89 -13.09 -39.93
N GLY A 232 -16.55 -13.14 -39.99
CA GLY A 232 -15.81 -14.01 -40.92
C GLY A 232 -15.90 -13.56 -42.38
N ILE A 233 -16.28 -12.30 -42.64
CA ILE A 233 -16.34 -11.73 -44.00
C ILE A 233 -14.92 -11.38 -44.48
N TYR A 234 -14.03 -11.02 -43.54
CA TYR A 234 -12.65 -10.67 -43.82
C TYR A 234 -11.72 -11.21 -42.73
N SER A 235 -10.65 -11.92 -43.10
CA SER A 235 -9.73 -12.55 -42.14
C SER A 235 -8.37 -11.84 -42.00
N GLY A 236 -8.06 -10.87 -42.86
CA GLY A 236 -6.79 -10.14 -42.81
C GLY A 236 -6.69 -9.19 -41.61
N ALA A 237 -5.46 -8.95 -41.14
CA ALA A 237 -5.17 -7.98 -40.10
C ALA A 237 -5.28 -6.53 -40.62
N GLU A 238 -4.71 -6.30 -41.81
CA GLU A 238 -4.79 -5.04 -42.56
C GLU A 238 -5.84 -5.16 -43.66
N ILE A 239 -6.49 -4.06 -44.01
CA ILE A 239 -7.48 -3.97 -45.09
C ILE A 239 -7.33 -2.60 -45.75
N SER A 240 -7.31 -2.57 -47.08
CA SER A 240 -7.27 -1.29 -47.81
C SER A 240 -8.58 -0.52 -47.62
N LYS A 241 -8.55 0.81 -47.82
CA LYS A 241 -9.75 1.65 -47.70
C LYS A 241 -10.84 1.24 -48.69
N ASP A 242 -10.45 0.92 -49.92
CA ASP A 242 -11.36 0.53 -50.99
C ASP A 242 -12.03 -0.81 -50.67
N GLU A 243 -11.26 -1.82 -50.26
CA GLU A 243 -11.78 -3.12 -49.88
C GLU A 243 -12.69 -3.04 -48.64
N TYR A 244 -12.30 -2.25 -47.63
CA TYR A 244 -13.14 -2.01 -46.46
C TYR A 244 -14.50 -1.45 -46.86
N THR A 245 -14.51 -0.42 -47.70
CA THR A 245 -15.73 0.26 -48.13
C THR A 245 -16.65 -0.68 -48.93
N GLN A 246 -16.08 -1.55 -49.77
CA GLN A 246 -16.86 -2.56 -50.51
C GLN A 246 -17.52 -3.62 -49.61
N LEU A 247 -16.92 -3.92 -48.46
CA LEU A 247 -17.43 -4.94 -47.53
C LEU A 247 -18.42 -4.40 -46.49
N CYS A 248 -18.53 -3.08 -46.33
CA CYS A 248 -19.34 -2.44 -45.29
C CYS A 248 -20.82 -2.85 -45.33
N ASP A 249 -21.48 -2.74 -46.49
CA ASP A 249 -22.92 -3.05 -46.61
C ASP A 249 -23.21 -4.54 -46.42
N LYS A 250 -22.32 -5.40 -46.93
CA LYS A 250 -22.38 -6.84 -46.69
C LYS A 250 -22.27 -7.14 -45.19
N ALA A 251 -21.35 -6.49 -44.48
CA ALA A 251 -21.15 -6.68 -43.06
C ALA A 251 -22.35 -6.21 -42.22
N ARG A 252 -22.94 -5.04 -42.52
CA ARG A 252 -24.17 -4.57 -41.85
C ARG A 252 -25.33 -5.54 -42.09
N SER A 253 -25.54 -5.95 -43.33
CA SER A 253 -26.62 -6.87 -43.71
C SER A 253 -26.45 -8.23 -43.02
N GLU A 254 -25.22 -8.73 -42.95
CA GLU A 254 -24.94 -10.02 -42.31
C GLU A 254 -25.05 -9.97 -40.79
N LEU A 255 -24.66 -8.84 -40.16
CA LEU A 255 -24.89 -8.62 -38.73
C LEU A 255 -26.39 -8.70 -38.42
N HIS A 256 -27.19 -7.93 -39.15
CA HIS A 256 -28.65 -7.92 -38.97
C HIS A 256 -29.28 -9.28 -39.29
N ARG A 257 -28.83 -9.96 -40.34
CA ARG A 257 -29.34 -11.29 -40.72
C ARG A 257 -29.08 -12.35 -39.65
N ARG A 258 -27.89 -12.34 -39.02
CA ARG A 258 -27.51 -13.34 -38.00
C ARG A 258 -28.07 -13.04 -36.61
N TYR A 259 -28.12 -11.77 -36.23
CA TYR A 259 -28.37 -11.36 -34.84
C TYR A 259 -29.58 -10.45 -34.66
N GLY A 260 -30.20 -10.01 -35.77
CA GLY A 260 -31.44 -9.27 -35.77
C GLY A 260 -32.58 -10.09 -35.18
N ARG A 261 -33.45 -9.42 -34.43
CA ARG A 261 -34.61 -10.02 -33.78
C ARG A 261 -35.87 -9.65 -34.57
N PRO A 262 -36.54 -10.59 -35.25
CA PRO A 262 -37.80 -10.31 -35.92
C PRO A 262 -38.83 -9.75 -34.92
N GLY A 263 -39.48 -8.63 -35.28
CA GLY A 263 -40.48 -8.00 -34.41
C GLY A 263 -39.92 -7.30 -33.15
N PHE A 264 -38.63 -6.95 -33.13
CA PHE A 264 -38.01 -6.27 -31.98
C PHE A 264 -38.63 -4.90 -31.70
N ASP A 265 -39.38 -4.81 -30.61
CA ASP A 265 -39.94 -3.56 -30.09
C ASP A 265 -38.94 -2.90 -29.14
N VAL A 266 -38.23 -1.90 -29.66
CA VAL A 266 -37.24 -1.13 -28.90
C VAL A 266 -37.86 -0.36 -27.73
N ASP A 267 -39.11 0.12 -27.84
CA ASP A 267 -39.77 0.86 -26.77
C ASP A 267 -40.14 -0.06 -25.60
N LYS A 268 -40.57 -1.29 -25.90
CA LYS A 268 -40.79 -2.31 -24.88
C LYS A 268 -39.48 -2.76 -24.24
N PHE A 269 -38.44 -2.99 -25.06
CA PHE A 269 -37.12 -3.44 -24.58
C PHE A 269 -36.45 -2.45 -23.63
N LEU A 270 -36.48 -1.15 -23.95
CA LEU A 270 -35.89 -0.10 -23.10
C LEU A 270 -36.60 0.03 -21.74
N LYS A 271 -37.83 -0.45 -21.59
CA LYS A 271 -38.52 -0.48 -20.29
C LYS A 271 -38.13 -1.68 -19.44
N SER A 272 -37.64 -2.75 -20.05
CA SER A 272 -37.28 -4.00 -19.37
C SER A 272 -35.80 -4.15 -19.05
N ASP A 273 -34.94 -3.27 -19.58
CA ASP A 273 -33.48 -3.36 -19.41
C ASP A 273 -32.88 -2.01 -19.04
N GLU A 274 -32.41 -1.91 -17.80
CA GLU A 274 -31.92 -0.66 -17.22
C GLU A 274 -30.60 -0.17 -17.87
N ASP A 275 -29.70 -1.08 -18.22
CA ASP A 275 -28.40 -0.75 -18.84
C ASP A 275 -28.61 -0.18 -20.25
N TYR A 276 -29.55 -0.73 -21.02
CA TYR A 276 -29.91 -0.19 -22.34
C TYR A 276 -30.73 1.09 -22.23
N LEU A 277 -31.58 1.25 -21.20
CA LEU A 277 -32.27 2.52 -20.94
C LEU A 277 -31.28 3.65 -20.65
N ARG A 278 -30.29 3.41 -19.79
CA ARG A 278 -29.20 4.35 -19.49
C ARG A 278 -28.42 4.72 -20.75
N THR A 279 -28.11 3.73 -21.58
CA THR A 279 -27.43 3.92 -22.89
C THR A 279 -28.28 4.79 -23.83
N TYR A 280 -29.57 4.50 -23.97
CA TYR A 280 -30.50 5.28 -24.79
C TYR A 280 -30.64 6.73 -24.31
N ASN A 281 -30.76 6.95 -23.00
CA ASN A 281 -30.82 8.29 -22.43
C ASN A 281 -29.54 9.09 -22.73
N GLY A 282 -28.39 8.42 -22.71
CA GLY A 282 -27.12 8.97 -23.21
C GLY A 282 -27.20 9.37 -24.68
N TYR A 283 -27.64 8.47 -25.56
CA TYR A 283 -27.80 8.77 -27.00
C TYR A 283 -28.76 9.94 -27.24
N ASP A 284 -29.96 9.95 -26.64
CA ASP A 284 -30.92 11.05 -26.79
C ASP A 284 -30.35 12.39 -26.27
N LYS A 285 -29.48 12.38 -25.27
CA LYS A 285 -28.81 13.59 -24.76
C LYS A 285 -27.72 14.07 -25.72
N PHE A 286 -26.76 13.22 -26.07
CA PHE A 286 -25.58 13.65 -26.82
C PHE A 286 -25.82 13.79 -28.32
N MET A 287 -26.73 13.00 -28.91
CA MET A 287 -27.07 13.11 -30.34
C MET A 287 -27.75 14.43 -30.70
N LYS A 288 -28.38 15.12 -29.73
CA LYS A 288 -28.90 16.48 -29.94
C LYS A 288 -27.81 17.46 -30.35
N VAL A 289 -26.58 17.24 -29.88
CA VAL A 289 -25.42 18.07 -30.23
C VAL A 289 -24.68 17.50 -31.43
N ASP A 290 -24.48 16.18 -31.52
CA ASP A 290 -23.78 15.55 -32.65
C ASP A 290 -24.50 15.86 -33.96
N LEU A 291 -25.81 15.58 -34.02
CA LEU A 291 -26.54 15.70 -35.27
C LEU A 291 -26.83 17.14 -35.67
N ARG A 292 -26.35 18.17 -34.97
CA ARG A 292 -26.67 19.58 -35.31
C ARG A 292 -26.22 19.96 -36.72
N PHE A 293 -25.06 19.44 -37.14
CA PHE A 293 -24.46 19.71 -38.45
C PHE A 293 -24.40 18.45 -39.33
N SER A 294 -25.13 17.40 -38.97
CA SER A 294 -25.18 16.15 -39.72
C SER A 294 -25.94 16.32 -41.04
N PRO A 295 -25.52 15.65 -42.12
CA PRO A 295 -26.35 15.48 -43.31
C PRO A 295 -27.74 14.86 -43.00
N VAL A 296 -27.83 14.01 -41.97
CA VAL A 296 -29.06 13.28 -41.58
C VAL A 296 -30.19 14.19 -41.10
N THR A 297 -29.84 15.36 -40.58
CA THR A 297 -30.78 16.34 -40.00
C THR A 297 -30.82 17.65 -40.78
N LYS A 298 -29.97 17.82 -41.80
CA LYS A 298 -29.84 19.03 -42.63
C LYS A 298 -31.19 19.57 -43.12
N ASN A 299 -32.12 18.69 -43.47
CA ASN A 299 -33.42 19.05 -44.02
C ASN A 299 -34.57 19.01 -42.99
N CYS A 300 -34.28 18.98 -41.68
CA CYS A 300 -35.33 19.02 -40.67
C CYS A 300 -35.99 20.41 -40.63
N PRO A 301 -37.31 20.53 -40.89
CA PRO A 301 -37.98 21.83 -41.08
C PRO A 301 -38.18 22.64 -39.78
N GLY A 302 -37.80 22.10 -38.62
CA GLY A 302 -37.92 22.82 -37.34
C GLY A 302 -37.50 21.99 -36.12
N PRO A 303 -37.46 22.62 -34.92
CA PRO A 303 -36.95 21.99 -33.69
C PRO A 303 -37.70 20.74 -33.24
N LYS A 304 -39.01 20.65 -33.51
CA LYS A 304 -39.84 19.49 -33.15
C LYS A 304 -39.49 18.27 -34.00
N GLN A 305 -39.34 18.48 -35.31
CA GLN A 305 -38.95 17.45 -36.27
C GLN A 305 -37.50 17.01 -36.04
N TYR A 306 -36.61 17.94 -35.69
CA TYR A 306 -35.24 17.64 -35.28
C TYR A 306 -35.22 16.70 -34.06
N LYS A 307 -35.92 17.05 -32.97
CA LYS A 307 -36.02 16.19 -31.78
C LYS A 307 -36.60 14.80 -32.11
N LYS A 308 -37.60 14.72 -33.00
CA LYS A 308 -38.18 13.44 -33.44
C LYS A 308 -37.15 12.62 -34.22
N LYS A 309 -36.37 13.24 -35.12
CA LYS A 309 -35.31 12.57 -35.90
C LYS A 309 -34.18 12.07 -35.00
N VAL A 310 -33.74 12.87 -34.02
CA VAL A 310 -32.73 12.46 -33.02
C VAL A 310 -33.19 11.22 -32.26
N LYS A 311 -34.42 11.21 -31.74
CA LYS A 311 -34.98 10.04 -31.04
C LYS A 311 -35.04 8.80 -31.93
N LEU A 312 -35.40 8.97 -33.20
CA LEU A 312 -35.42 7.87 -34.17
C LEU A 312 -34.02 7.28 -34.38
N VAL A 313 -33.00 8.14 -34.58
CA VAL A 313 -31.60 7.71 -34.73
C VAL A 313 -31.12 7.00 -33.46
N ALA A 314 -31.37 7.56 -32.27
CA ALA A 314 -31.00 6.94 -31.00
C ALA A 314 -31.62 5.55 -30.83
N LYS A 315 -32.90 5.37 -31.20
CA LYS A 315 -33.56 4.05 -31.20
C LYS A 315 -32.92 3.09 -32.21
N SER A 316 -32.64 3.53 -33.43
CA SER A 316 -31.96 2.69 -34.43
C SER A 316 -30.57 2.26 -33.98
N MET A 317 -29.85 3.13 -33.26
CA MET A 317 -28.57 2.77 -32.64
C MET A 317 -28.73 1.71 -31.55
N ILE A 318 -29.79 1.75 -30.73
CA ILE A 318 -30.07 0.68 -29.76
C ILE A 318 -30.34 -0.65 -30.47
N VAL A 319 -31.16 -0.66 -31.52
CA VAL A 319 -31.46 -1.89 -32.28
C VAL A 319 -30.18 -2.54 -32.79
N ARG A 320 -29.34 -1.78 -33.51
CA ARG A 320 -28.07 -2.31 -34.04
C ARG A 320 -27.06 -2.62 -32.95
N GLY A 321 -27.07 -1.86 -31.86
CA GLY A 321 -26.20 -2.07 -30.70
C GLY A 321 -26.49 -3.38 -29.98
N VAL A 322 -27.76 -3.80 -29.90
CA VAL A 322 -28.16 -5.12 -29.36
C VAL A 322 -27.63 -6.26 -30.24
N GLU A 323 -27.78 -6.14 -31.55
CA GLU A 323 -27.28 -7.12 -32.53
C GLU A 323 -25.75 -7.26 -32.44
N PHE A 324 -25.07 -6.13 -32.38
CA PHE A 324 -23.62 -6.07 -32.24
C PHE A 324 -23.14 -6.59 -30.88
N ALA A 325 -23.82 -6.26 -29.78
CA ALA A 325 -23.49 -6.78 -28.46
C ALA A 325 -23.61 -8.31 -28.42
N GLU A 326 -24.64 -8.86 -29.06
CA GLU A 326 -24.83 -10.31 -29.18
C GLU A 326 -23.72 -10.98 -29.99
N LEU A 327 -23.33 -10.42 -31.13
CA LEU A 327 -22.16 -10.89 -31.89
C LEU A 327 -20.92 -10.95 -31.01
N VAL A 328 -20.60 -9.85 -30.29
CA VAL A 328 -19.40 -9.81 -29.46
C VAL A 328 -19.49 -10.80 -28.28
N ARG A 329 -20.69 -10.98 -27.69
CA ARG A 329 -20.92 -11.96 -26.62
C ARG A 329 -20.68 -13.39 -27.09
N GLN A 330 -21.08 -13.74 -28.30
CA GLN A 330 -20.85 -15.08 -28.86
C GLN A 330 -19.39 -15.34 -29.20
N ILE A 331 -18.66 -14.33 -29.70
CA ILE A 331 -17.24 -14.49 -30.03
C ILE A 331 -16.36 -14.49 -28.77
N TYR A 332 -16.74 -13.74 -27.72
CA TYR A 332 -15.96 -13.60 -26.49
C TYR A 332 -16.76 -13.92 -25.21
N PRO A 333 -17.30 -15.14 -25.07
CA PRO A 333 -18.22 -15.48 -23.97
C PRO A 333 -17.58 -15.40 -22.59
N ASP A 334 -16.29 -15.76 -22.47
CA ASP A 334 -15.53 -15.80 -21.21
C ASP A 334 -14.66 -14.56 -20.99
N SER A 335 -14.93 -13.46 -21.70
CA SER A 335 -14.17 -12.22 -21.55
C SER A 335 -14.74 -11.30 -20.47
N LEU A 336 -13.87 -10.46 -19.91
CA LEU A 336 -14.31 -9.25 -19.21
C LEU A 336 -14.89 -8.27 -20.23
N ARG A 337 -16.17 -7.93 -20.07
CA ARG A 337 -16.88 -7.05 -20.98
C ARG A 337 -16.77 -5.60 -20.49
N LEU A 338 -15.78 -4.86 -20.99
CA LEU A 338 -15.63 -3.44 -20.68
C LEU A 338 -16.64 -2.59 -21.45
N SER A 339 -16.92 -1.39 -20.94
CA SER A 339 -17.91 -0.45 -21.49
C SER A 339 -17.49 1.01 -21.28
N ILE A 340 -17.64 1.84 -22.30
CA ILE A 340 -17.48 3.30 -22.21
C ILE A 340 -18.76 4.02 -21.75
N HIS A 341 -19.79 3.27 -21.35
CA HIS A 341 -21.03 3.78 -20.76
C HIS A 341 -21.13 3.36 -19.29
N PRO A 342 -21.81 4.16 -18.44
CA PRO A 342 -22.25 3.71 -17.13
C PRO A 342 -23.01 2.39 -17.22
N SER A 343 -22.85 1.57 -16.19
CA SER A 343 -23.37 0.21 -16.10
C SER A 343 -23.59 -0.15 -14.64
N SER A 344 -24.60 -0.97 -14.37
CA SER A 344 -24.79 -1.62 -13.06
C SER A 344 -23.64 -2.55 -12.68
N GLY A 345 -22.86 -3.01 -13.67
CA GLY A 345 -21.82 -4.03 -13.50
C GLY A 345 -22.29 -5.44 -13.84
N GLN A 346 -23.59 -5.66 -13.99
CA GLN A 346 -24.16 -7.00 -14.20
C GLN A 346 -23.75 -7.64 -15.54
N THR A 347 -23.82 -6.87 -16.63
CA THR A 347 -23.58 -7.39 -17.99
C THR A 347 -22.30 -6.86 -18.65
N LYS A 348 -21.81 -5.72 -18.14
CA LYS A 348 -20.64 -4.99 -18.64
C LYS A 348 -20.05 -4.12 -17.53
N LEU A 349 -18.76 -3.85 -17.61
CA LEU A 349 -17.99 -3.10 -16.61
C LEU A 349 -17.66 -1.71 -17.16
N SER A 350 -18.14 -0.66 -16.50
CA SER A 350 -17.83 0.73 -16.82
C SER A 350 -16.33 0.98 -16.76
N CYS A 351 -15.73 1.53 -17.81
CA CYS A 351 -14.32 1.89 -17.90
C CYS A 351 -14.17 3.25 -18.61
N PRO A 352 -14.24 4.38 -17.88
CA PRO A 352 -14.02 5.70 -18.45
C PRO A 352 -12.57 5.81 -18.95
N LEU A 353 -12.40 6.26 -20.20
CA LEU A 353 -11.08 6.33 -20.85
C LEU A 353 -10.24 7.54 -20.40
N ILE A 354 -10.90 8.65 -20.04
CA ILE A 354 -10.24 9.86 -19.51
C ILE A 354 -10.97 10.29 -18.23
N PRO A 355 -10.71 9.65 -17.07
CA PRO A 355 -11.47 9.91 -15.84
C PRO A 355 -11.54 11.40 -15.47
N GLN A 356 -12.69 11.85 -14.97
CA GLN A 356 -12.90 13.23 -14.50
C GLN A 356 -13.37 13.21 -13.03
N PRO A 357 -12.95 14.17 -12.18
CA PRO A 357 -13.45 14.25 -10.81
C PRO A 357 -14.97 14.40 -10.77
N ASN A 358 -15.65 13.56 -9.98
CA ASN A 358 -17.09 13.65 -9.71
C ASN A 358 -18.03 13.55 -10.94
N SER A 359 -17.55 13.05 -12.07
CA SER A 359 -18.36 12.85 -13.28
C SER A 359 -17.89 11.64 -14.08
N PHE A 360 -18.83 10.91 -14.68
CA PHE A 360 -18.49 10.00 -15.76
C PHE A 360 -17.93 10.79 -16.93
N SER A 361 -16.79 10.37 -17.47
CA SER A 361 -16.08 11.15 -18.47
C SER A 361 -16.72 11.10 -19.85
N MET A 362 -16.51 12.16 -20.63
CA MET A 362 -16.88 12.17 -22.04
C MET A 362 -15.96 11.23 -22.82
N SER A 363 -16.51 10.47 -23.76
CA SER A 363 -15.67 9.62 -24.61
C SER A 363 -14.81 10.48 -25.54
N PRO A 364 -13.57 10.06 -25.84
CA PRO A 364 -12.64 10.83 -26.67
C PRO A 364 -13.21 11.32 -28.01
N TRP A 365 -14.00 10.47 -28.67
CA TRP A 365 -14.61 10.78 -29.97
C TRP A 365 -15.80 11.77 -29.89
N HIS A 366 -16.20 12.17 -28.69
CA HIS A 366 -17.27 13.13 -28.41
C HIS A 366 -16.79 14.37 -27.65
N SER A 367 -15.48 14.54 -27.45
CA SER A 367 -14.92 15.69 -26.73
C SER A 367 -13.57 16.11 -27.28
N THR A 368 -13.00 17.14 -26.66
CA THR A 368 -11.59 17.53 -26.79
C THR A 368 -10.95 17.51 -25.41
N VAL A 369 -9.63 17.34 -25.36
CA VAL A 369 -8.85 17.37 -24.11
C VAL A 369 -8.16 18.73 -23.99
N ALA A 370 -8.23 19.32 -22.80
CA ALA A 370 -7.36 20.39 -22.37
C ALA A 370 -6.38 19.90 -21.31
N VAL A 371 -5.11 20.28 -21.43
CA VAL A 371 -4.03 19.96 -20.49
C VAL A 371 -3.74 21.20 -19.65
N THR A 372 -3.87 21.11 -18.34
CA THR A 372 -3.50 22.19 -17.41
C THR A 372 -1.98 22.32 -17.30
N ARG A 373 -1.50 23.43 -16.72
CA ARG A 373 -0.07 23.62 -16.43
C ARG A 373 0.52 22.55 -15.49
N SER A 374 -0.32 21.84 -14.74
CA SER A 374 0.07 20.72 -13.86
C SER A 374 -0.06 19.34 -14.54
N GLY A 375 -0.33 19.29 -15.85
CA GLY A 375 -0.53 18.04 -16.58
C GLY A 375 -1.87 17.34 -16.34
N THR A 376 -2.85 17.99 -15.71
CA THR A 376 -4.20 17.41 -15.52
C THR A 376 -4.99 17.50 -16.82
N PHE A 377 -5.72 16.42 -17.16
CA PHE A 377 -6.57 16.36 -18.35
C PHE A 377 -8.02 16.72 -18.05
N VAL A 378 -8.55 17.70 -18.76
CA VAL A 378 -9.94 18.16 -18.67
C VAL A 378 -10.65 17.86 -19.98
N THR A 379 -11.78 17.14 -19.94
CA THR A 379 -12.59 16.85 -21.13
C THR A 379 -13.73 17.84 -21.27
N ALA A 380 -13.90 18.45 -22.43
CA ALA A 380 -15.03 19.32 -22.74
C ALA A 380 -15.31 19.36 -24.24
N HIS A 381 -16.42 19.97 -24.64
CA HIS A 381 -16.65 20.26 -26.05
C HIS A 381 -15.64 21.30 -26.56
N LYS A 382 -15.20 21.18 -27.82
CA LYS A 382 -14.26 22.13 -28.47
C LYS A 382 -14.64 23.59 -28.26
N SER A 383 -15.92 23.92 -28.39
CA SER A 383 -16.45 25.28 -28.21
C SER A 383 -16.15 25.84 -26.83
N GLN A 384 -16.26 25.02 -25.78
CA GLN A 384 -16.01 25.43 -24.39
C GLN A 384 -14.54 25.74 -24.15
N HIS A 385 -13.63 24.86 -24.60
CA HIS A 385 -12.19 25.13 -24.52
C HIS A 385 -11.76 26.32 -25.39
N ARG A 386 -12.38 26.49 -26.56
CA ARG A 386 -12.09 27.62 -27.46
C ARG A 386 -12.54 28.96 -26.90
N SER A 387 -13.67 29.01 -26.18
CA SER A 387 -14.18 30.25 -25.58
C SER A 387 -13.48 30.64 -24.28
N ASP A 388 -12.69 29.74 -23.71
CA ASP A 388 -11.97 29.98 -22.46
C ASP A 388 -10.56 30.51 -22.79
N ASP A 389 -10.34 31.81 -22.56
CA ASP A 389 -9.10 32.50 -22.89
C ASP A 389 -7.86 31.93 -22.19
N LYS A 390 -8.04 31.09 -21.16
CA LYS A 390 -6.94 30.40 -20.49
C LYS A 390 -6.31 29.30 -21.35
N TYR A 391 -6.99 28.80 -22.36
CA TYR A 391 -6.51 27.71 -23.20
C TYR A 391 -6.03 28.19 -24.57
N MET A 392 -5.05 27.49 -25.14
CA MET A 392 -4.59 27.64 -26.51
C MET A 392 -4.63 26.29 -27.24
N LEU A 393 -4.91 26.31 -28.53
CA LEU A 393 -4.92 25.09 -29.35
C LEU A 393 -3.49 24.70 -29.72
N ILE A 394 -3.12 23.46 -29.42
CA ILE A 394 -1.86 22.86 -29.83
C ILE A 394 -2.09 22.00 -31.07
N ARG A 395 -1.17 22.12 -32.03
CA ARG A 395 -1.14 21.32 -33.26
C ARG A 395 0.01 20.33 -33.22
N LYS A 396 -0.21 19.15 -33.79
CA LYS A 396 0.81 18.11 -34.03
C LYS A 396 0.77 17.78 -35.51
N ASP A 397 1.91 17.84 -36.20
CA ASP A 397 2.02 17.64 -37.65
C ASP A 397 1.05 18.53 -38.46
N GLY A 398 0.90 19.79 -38.02
CA GLY A 398 -0.02 20.76 -38.61
C GLY A 398 -1.51 20.54 -38.29
N GLN A 399 -1.89 19.43 -37.64
CA GLN A 399 -3.27 19.09 -37.29
C GLN A 399 -3.64 19.55 -35.87
N PRO A 400 -4.86 20.08 -35.62
CA PRO A 400 -5.35 20.33 -34.26
C PRO A 400 -5.32 19.05 -33.41
N TYR A 401 -4.66 19.08 -32.26
CA TYR A 401 -4.42 17.86 -31.46
C TYR A 401 -4.97 17.93 -30.02
N TYR A 402 -4.80 19.04 -29.32
CA TYR A 402 -5.38 19.24 -27.98
C TYR A 402 -5.35 20.72 -27.58
N PHE A 403 -5.95 21.07 -26.45
CA PHE A 403 -5.81 22.39 -25.84
C PHE A 403 -4.79 22.36 -24.70
N ARG A 404 -3.99 23.41 -24.52
CA ARG A 404 -3.09 23.55 -23.37
C ARG A 404 -3.35 24.87 -22.66
N GLU A 405 -3.25 24.88 -21.34
CA GLU A 405 -3.30 26.11 -20.56
C GLU A 405 -2.13 27.03 -20.93
N LYS A 406 -2.41 28.31 -21.18
CA LYS A 406 -1.40 29.31 -21.49
C LYS A 406 -0.53 29.53 -20.27
N SER A 407 0.79 29.45 -20.44
CA SER A 407 1.74 29.71 -19.37
C SER A 407 3.13 29.99 -19.94
N GLY A 408 3.82 30.97 -19.35
CA GLY A 408 5.24 31.24 -19.64
C GLY A 408 6.18 30.07 -19.34
N LEU A 409 5.72 29.01 -18.64
CA LEU A 409 6.50 27.78 -18.48
C LEU A 409 6.68 27.00 -19.79
N PHE A 410 5.80 27.22 -20.77
CA PHE A 410 5.86 26.57 -22.07
C PHE A 410 6.38 27.50 -23.18
N GLU A 411 6.81 28.71 -22.83
CA GLU A 411 7.36 29.71 -23.75
C GLU A 411 8.89 29.69 -23.59
N TRP A 412 9.58 28.94 -24.44
CA TRP A 412 11.02 28.71 -24.32
C TRP A 412 11.78 29.60 -25.31
N GLU A 413 12.96 30.06 -24.92
CA GLU A 413 13.86 30.85 -25.78
C GLU A 413 14.48 29.97 -26.87
N THR A 414 14.74 28.70 -26.53
CA THR A 414 15.09 27.68 -27.51
C THR A 414 13.87 27.31 -28.36
N GLU A 415 13.89 27.71 -29.63
CA GLU A 415 12.78 27.53 -30.57
C GLU A 415 12.46 26.06 -30.93
N ASN A 416 13.29 25.10 -30.50
CA ASN A 416 13.22 23.70 -30.92
C ASN A 416 12.83 22.71 -29.80
N VAL A 417 11.84 23.05 -28.96
CA VAL A 417 11.40 22.17 -27.84
C VAL A 417 9.95 21.73 -27.99
N GLU A 418 9.72 20.42 -27.94
CA GLU A 418 8.40 19.80 -27.98
C GLU A 418 7.97 19.28 -26.60
N PHE A 419 6.67 19.40 -26.30
CA PHE A 419 6.05 18.92 -25.06
C PHE A 419 5.08 17.78 -25.37
N GLU A 420 5.41 16.58 -24.90
CA GLU A 420 4.60 15.38 -25.05
C GLU A 420 3.94 15.02 -23.71
N HIS A 421 2.61 15.16 -23.65
CA HIS A 421 1.84 14.84 -22.46
C HIS A 421 1.34 13.39 -22.49
N GLY A 422 1.72 12.61 -21.49
CA GLY A 422 1.33 11.21 -21.31
C GLY A 422 0.33 10.99 -20.17
N TYR A 423 -0.27 9.80 -20.17
CA TYR A 423 -1.18 9.35 -19.12
C TYR A 423 -0.53 9.40 -17.71
N LYS A 424 -1.33 9.53 -16.65
CA LYS A 424 -0.90 9.81 -15.25
C LYS A 424 -0.10 11.12 -15.06
N GLN A 425 -0.38 12.16 -15.86
CA GLN A 425 0.28 13.48 -15.80
C GLN A 425 1.79 13.42 -16.11
N ASN A 426 2.19 12.47 -16.96
CA ASN A 426 3.56 12.38 -17.46
C ASN A 426 3.81 13.51 -18.46
N LEU A 427 4.96 14.18 -18.37
CA LEU A 427 5.44 15.13 -19.36
C LEU A 427 6.83 14.73 -19.84
N VAL A 428 6.96 14.52 -21.15
CA VAL A 428 8.25 14.40 -21.82
C VAL A 428 8.53 15.68 -22.59
N VAL A 429 9.70 16.26 -22.37
CA VAL A 429 10.18 17.47 -23.07
C VAL A 429 11.32 17.08 -23.97
N ARG A 430 11.19 17.29 -25.28
CA ARG A 430 12.15 16.85 -26.30
C ARG A 430 12.78 18.04 -27.00
N GLU A 431 14.11 18.08 -27.07
CA GLU A 431 14.84 19.01 -27.93
C GLU A 431 14.94 18.42 -29.35
N THR A 432 14.56 19.19 -30.37
CA THR A 432 14.53 18.76 -31.77
C THR A 432 15.67 19.37 -32.58
N THR A 433 16.27 18.60 -33.50
CA THR A 433 17.26 19.09 -34.47
C THR A 433 16.60 19.37 -35.82
N VAL A 434 16.78 20.57 -36.36
CA VAL A 434 16.30 20.91 -37.70
C VAL A 434 17.12 20.13 -38.74
N GLN A 435 16.54 19.12 -39.40
CA GLN A 435 17.06 18.62 -40.67
C GLN A 435 16.62 19.58 -41.78
N LYS A 436 17.55 20.39 -42.29
CA LYS A 436 17.33 21.10 -43.57
C LYS A 436 17.32 20.06 -44.68
N GLU A 437 16.14 19.82 -45.27
CA GLU A 437 16.03 19.11 -46.54
C GLU A 437 16.85 19.83 -47.62
N ALA A 438 17.80 19.13 -48.22
CA ALA A 438 18.58 19.61 -49.33
C ALA A 438 17.71 19.67 -50.59
N SER A 439 17.42 20.89 -51.06
CA SER A 439 16.93 21.11 -52.42
C SER A 439 18.13 21.15 -53.38
N SER A 440 18.04 20.32 -54.41
CA SER A 440 18.95 20.25 -55.55
C SER A 440 18.81 21.49 -56.43
N ASP A 441 19.90 22.20 -56.70
CA ASP A 441 20.27 22.65 -58.04
C ASP A 441 21.68 23.26 -58.13
N SER A 442 22.22 23.18 -59.34
CA SER A 442 23.63 23.18 -59.75
C SER A 442 24.34 24.55 -59.85
N ALA A 443 25.67 24.49 -59.63
CA ALA A 443 26.74 24.95 -60.55
C ALA A 443 27.76 26.00 -60.04
N SER A 444 29.03 25.56 -60.09
CA SER A 444 30.29 26.29 -60.35
C SER A 444 31.01 27.04 -59.22
N GLY A 445 32.29 26.68 -59.03
CA GLY A 445 33.35 27.65 -58.75
C GLY A 445 34.09 27.54 -57.41
N SER A 446 35.24 26.87 -57.45
CA SER A 446 36.47 27.14 -56.66
C SER A 446 36.42 27.16 -55.12
N SER A 447 37.12 26.19 -54.52
CA SER A 447 37.64 26.21 -53.14
C SER A 447 38.73 27.29 -52.99
N PRO A 448 38.85 27.96 -51.83
CA PRO A 448 39.79 27.44 -50.84
C PRO A 448 39.36 27.62 -49.36
N ASN A 449 39.79 26.66 -48.54
CA ASN A 449 40.09 26.76 -47.10
C ASN A 449 39.33 27.81 -46.28
N GLY A 450 38.26 27.36 -45.62
CA GLY A 450 37.66 28.01 -44.47
C GLY A 450 37.27 26.95 -43.45
N ASN A 451 37.72 27.12 -42.21
CA ASN A 451 37.33 26.34 -41.05
C ASN A 451 35.81 26.09 -41.03
N LEU A 452 35.44 24.87 -40.67
CA LEU A 452 34.10 24.53 -40.18
C LEU A 452 33.77 25.45 -39.00
N ASP A 453 33.06 26.54 -39.26
CA ASP A 453 32.34 27.26 -38.23
C ASP A 453 31.05 26.48 -37.97
N VAL A 454 31.13 25.51 -37.07
CA VAL A 454 29.95 24.92 -36.43
C VAL A 454 29.42 26.00 -35.48
N SER A 455 28.77 27.00 -36.07
CA SER A 455 28.11 28.08 -35.35
C SER A 455 27.02 27.48 -34.46
N GLN A 456 27.24 27.60 -33.15
CA GLN A 456 26.24 27.68 -32.08
C GLN A 456 24.91 26.94 -32.33
N SER A 457 24.83 25.67 -31.90
CA SER A 457 23.54 25.01 -31.63
C SER A 457 23.38 24.89 -30.12
N GLY A 458 22.45 25.72 -29.62
CA GLY A 458 22.40 26.26 -28.27
C GLY A 458 22.18 25.26 -27.14
N GLU A 459 22.87 25.50 -26.03
CA GLU A 459 22.45 24.98 -24.73
C GLU A 459 21.18 25.72 -24.30
N LEU A 460 20.28 25.05 -23.57
CA LEU A 460 19.13 25.71 -22.94
C LEU A 460 19.63 26.91 -22.12
N SER A 461 19.01 28.07 -22.28
CA SER A 461 19.35 29.23 -21.46
C SER A 461 19.03 28.97 -19.98
N GLU A 462 19.64 29.72 -19.07
CA GLU A 462 19.32 29.62 -17.64
C GLU A 462 17.82 29.82 -17.36
N ALA A 463 17.15 30.66 -18.16
CA ALA A 463 15.71 30.88 -18.07
C ALA A 463 14.90 29.64 -18.49
N ASP A 464 15.33 28.92 -19.52
CA ASP A 464 14.69 27.67 -19.96
C ASP A 464 14.96 26.51 -19.00
N LEU A 465 16.15 26.46 -18.38
CA LEU A 465 16.47 25.49 -17.32
C LEU A 465 15.60 25.68 -16.06
N ASP A 466 15.29 26.93 -15.68
CA ASP A 466 14.37 27.24 -14.58
C ASP A 466 12.92 26.83 -14.92
N LYS A 467 12.47 27.06 -16.17
CA LYS A 467 11.16 26.58 -16.65
C LYS A 467 11.09 25.05 -16.63
N LEU A 468 12.15 24.37 -17.08
CA LEU A 468 12.27 22.91 -17.05
C LEU A 468 12.13 22.36 -15.62
N ALA A 469 12.84 22.95 -14.64
CA ALA A 469 12.74 22.55 -13.25
C ALA A 469 11.33 22.76 -12.66
N LYS A 470 10.67 23.88 -13.00
CA LYS A 470 9.30 24.16 -12.56
C LYS A 470 8.29 23.17 -13.16
N LEU A 471 8.45 22.81 -14.42
CA LEU A 471 7.62 21.77 -15.05
C LEU A 471 7.85 20.40 -14.41
N ALA A 472 9.10 20.06 -14.04
CA ALA A 472 9.40 18.81 -13.33
C ALA A 472 8.71 18.72 -11.95
N ILE A 473 8.53 19.84 -11.25
CA ILE A 473 7.81 19.90 -9.96
C ILE A 473 6.30 19.74 -10.14
N LEU A 474 5.74 20.33 -11.21
CA LEU A 474 4.29 20.40 -11.41
C LEU A 474 3.69 19.09 -11.96
N HIS A 475 4.50 18.24 -12.57
CA HIS A 475 4.08 17.00 -13.21
C HIS A 475 4.43 15.78 -12.34
N LYS A 476 3.55 14.77 -12.32
CA LYS A 476 3.78 13.53 -11.53
C LYS A 476 4.95 12.70 -12.02
N SER A 477 5.29 12.82 -13.30
CA SER A 477 6.44 12.20 -13.93
C SER A 477 6.93 13.15 -15.01
N PHE A 478 8.24 13.38 -15.06
CA PHE A 478 8.87 14.31 -15.97
C PHE A 478 10.13 13.69 -16.56
N ARG A 479 10.30 13.81 -17.88
CA ARG A 479 11.50 13.37 -18.59
C ARG A 479 11.94 14.45 -19.57
N PHE A 480 13.24 14.72 -19.64
CA PHE A 480 13.83 15.59 -20.66
C PHE A 480 14.73 14.76 -21.58
N GLU A 481 14.58 14.91 -22.89
CA GLU A 481 15.35 14.20 -23.91
C GLU A 481 16.06 15.22 -24.83
N SER A 482 17.40 15.14 -24.90
CA SER A 482 18.22 16.03 -25.75
C SER A 482 18.76 15.29 -26.97
N ALA A 483 18.79 16.00 -28.11
CA ALA A 483 19.29 15.48 -29.38
C ALA A 483 20.80 15.13 -29.38
N LYS A 484 21.61 15.64 -28.43
CA LYS A 484 23.07 15.40 -28.36
C LYS A 484 23.45 14.14 -27.56
N LEU A 485 22.57 13.57 -26.73
CA LEU A 485 22.86 12.46 -25.84
C LEU A 485 21.73 11.42 -25.82
N PRO A 486 21.51 10.66 -26.92
CA PRO A 486 20.41 9.70 -27.02
C PRO A 486 20.51 8.51 -26.06
N LEU A 487 21.64 8.35 -25.35
CA LEU A 487 21.89 7.28 -24.37
C LEU A 487 21.84 7.73 -22.89
N LEU A 488 21.48 9.00 -22.62
CA LEU A 488 21.29 9.51 -21.26
C LEU A 488 19.84 9.96 -21.06
N SER A 489 18.94 9.01 -20.85
CA SER A 489 17.63 9.31 -20.30
C SER A 489 17.78 9.62 -18.81
N TYR A 490 17.82 10.89 -18.45
CA TYR A 490 17.76 11.32 -17.05
C TYR A 490 16.29 11.26 -16.58
N GLU A 491 15.97 10.29 -15.73
CA GLU A 491 14.88 10.46 -14.76
C GLU A 491 15.47 11.26 -13.59
N LEU A 492 14.87 12.42 -13.28
CA LEU A 492 15.27 13.25 -12.14
C LEU A 492 14.43 12.84 -10.93
N PRO A 493 14.96 12.05 -9.97
CA PRO A 493 14.41 12.03 -8.63
C PRO A 493 14.92 13.28 -7.88
N TYR A 494 13.99 14.04 -7.31
CA TYR A 494 14.17 15.15 -6.37
C TYR A 494 14.79 16.46 -6.89
N ARG A 495 14.26 17.60 -6.41
CA ARG A 495 15.06 18.81 -6.16
C ARG A 495 14.63 19.63 -4.92
N PHE A 496 15.67 19.86 -4.13
CA PHE A 496 16.01 20.87 -3.13
C PHE A 496 15.32 22.24 -3.15
N ASN A 497 15.08 22.72 -1.92
CA ASN A 497 14.92 24.12 -1.52
C ASN A 497 16.21 24.93 -1.75
N THR A 498 16.06 26.23 -2.02
CA THR A 498 16.90 27.26 -1.37
C THR A 498 16.10 28.53 -1.07
N CYS A 499 16.25 28.99 0.18
CA CYS A 499 15.73 30.23 0.76
C CYS A 499 16.41 31.49 0.21
N LYS A 500 15.74 32.63 0.37
CA LYS A 500 16.39 33.92 0.64
C LYS A 500 15.76 34.57 1.88
N VAL A 501 16.56 34.68 2.94
CA VAL A 501 16.49 35.72 3.95
C VAL A 501 17.85 36.41 3.92
N GLU A 502 17.87 37.73 3.79
CA GLU A 502 19.08 38.54 3.95
C GLU A 502 18.74 39.82 4.72
N LYS A 503 19.30 39.98 5.95
CA LYS A 503 20.31 41.01 6.28
C LYS A 503 20.58 41.16 7.80
N LYS A 504 21.78 40.73 8.23
CA LYS A 504 22.94 41.54 8.73
C LYS A 504 23.97 40.61 9.45
N ARG A 505 25.15 40.35 8.85
CA ARG A 505 26.53 40.97 9.07
C ARG A 505 27.27 40.40 10.31
N PHE A 506 28.54 39.90 10.34
CA PHE A 506 29.82 40.10 9.59
C PHE A 506 30.86 38.93 9.88
N ILE A 507 31.55 38.36 8.84
CA ILE A 507 33.05 38.21 8.55
C ILE A 507 34.04 37.77 9.68
N ALA A 508 35.11 36.92 9.57
CA ALA A 508 35.78 36.05 8.56
C ALA A 508 36.94 35.16 9.14
N SER A 509 37.35 34.13 8.35
CA SER A 509 38.70 33.50 8.07
C SER A 509 39.48 32.53 9.01
N ALA A 510 39.52 31.23 8.60
CA ALA A 510 40.64 30.28 8.25
C ALA A 510 41.84 29.80 9.16
N ILE A 511 41.88 28.47 9.46
CA ILE A 511 42.93 27.37 9.28
C ILE A 511 44.28 27.38 10.13
N PRO A 512 44.93 26.25 10.59
CA PRO A 512 44.56 24.89 11.11
C PRO A 512 45.38 24.32 12.34
N THR A 513 45.00 23.12 12.85
CA THR A 513 45.77 22.06 13.60
C THR A 513 46.11 22.19 15.11
N LYS A 514 45.45 21.37 15.96
CA LYS A 514 46.01 20.30 16.84
C LYS A 514 45.03 19.86 17.96
N GLN A 515 44.91 18.54 18.12
CA GLN A 515 44.48 17.75 19.29
C GLN A 515 44.20 18.49 20.63
N ILE A 516 43.03 18.21 21.24
CA ILE A 516 42.82 17.63 22.61
C ILE A 516 41.35 17.85 23.04
N ILE A 517 40.81 16.81 23.68
CA ILE A 517 39.50 16.69 24.35
C ILE A 517 39.28 17.82 25.37
N LEU A 518 38.10 18.46 25.35
CA LEU A 518 37.30 18.89 26.51
C LEU A 518 36.06 19.65 26.02
N GLY A 519 34.88 19.34 26.56
CA GLY A 519 33.63 19.99 26.20
C GLY A 519 33.54 21.45 26.63
N VAL A 520 32.58 22.17 26.02
CA VAL A 520 31.68 23.21 26.58
C VAL A 520 30.98 23.91 25.39
N HIS A 521 29.67 24.11 25.52
CA HIS A 521 28.80 24.92 24.65
C HIS A 521 29.44 26.19 24.07
N GLN A 522 29.20 26.50 22.79
CA GLN A 522 28.71 27.82 22.33
C GLN A 522 28.29 27.83 20.85
N GLN A 523 27.46 28.81 20.52
CA GLN A 523 26.53 29.02 19.39
C GLN A 523 27.10 29.09 17.95
N PRO A 524 26.22 29.00 16.91
CA PRO A 524 26.60 28.93 15.50
C PRO A 524 26.87 30.31 14.86
N ILE A 525 27.82 30.39 13.91
CA ILE A 525 28.04 31.58 13.08
C ILE A 525 28.08 31.20 11.59
N HIS A 526 27.27 31.91 10.80
CA HIS A 526 27.18 31.92 9.33
C HIS A 526 28.32 32.71 8.64
N ASN A 527 28.76 32.21 7.47
CA ASN A 527 29.21 32.88 6.21
C ASN A 527 30.27 32.01 5.50
N ASP A 528 30.52 32.01 4.18
CA ASP A 528 29.85 32.42 2.94
C ASP A 528 30.61 31.70 1.79
N SER A 529 29.92 31.35 0.68
CA SER A 529 30.39 31.02 -0.70
C SER A 529 30.06 29.59 -1.20
N PRO A 530 29.21 29.39 -2.22
CA PRO A 530 29.10 28.09 -2.89
C PRO A 530 30.23 27.94 -3.91
N GLN A 531 31.37 27.39 -3.46
CA GLN A 531 32.30 26.73 -4.37
C GLN A 531 31.65 25.44 -4.88
N GLY A 532 31.56 25.31 -6.21
CA GLY A 532 31.38 24.06 -6.94
C GLY A 532 30.24 23.15 -6.47
N THR A 533 29.03 23.37 -6.99
CA THR A 533 27.98 22.34 -6.95
C THR A 533 28.30 21.24 -7.96
N GLY A 534 29.32 20.42 -7.68
CA GLY A 534 29.41 19.11 -8.31
C GLY A 534 28.13 18.34 -7.97
N GLN A 535 27.56 17.64 -8.94
CA GLN A 535 26.52 16.66 -8.65
C GLN A 535 27.11 15.60 -7.73
N ILE A 536 26.70 15.58 -6.46
CA ILE A 536 27.15 14.56 -5.51
C ILE A 536 26.19 13.38 -5.63
N VAL A 537 26.66 12.29 -6.21
CA VAL A 537 26.01 10.98 -6.08
C VAL A 537 26.36 10.46 -4.70
N ILE A 538 25.35 10.21 -3.86
CA ILE A 538 25.54 9.66 -2.51
C ILE A 538 25.05 8.22 -2.54
N SER A 539 25.91 7.28 -2.14
CA SER A 539 25.51 5.89 -1.93
C SER A 539 24.59 5.81 -0.71
N THR A 540 23.46 5.14 -0.84
CA THR A 540 22.55 4.86 0.27
C THR A 540 22.60 3.39 0.68
N GLY A 541 23.74 2.72 0.44
CA GLY A 541 23.91 1.31 0.72
C GLY A 541 23.44 0.39 -0.42
N GLN A 542 23.50 -0.91 -0.19
CA GLN A 542 23.17 -1.93 -1.17
C GLN A 542 22.54 -3.17 -0.51
N ILE A 543 21.70 -3.89 -1.26
CA ILE A 543 21.19 -5.19 -0.86
C ILE A 543 22.09 -6.27 -1.46
N VAL A 544 22.53 -7.21 -0.62
CA VAL A 544 23.24 -8.42 -1.04
C VAL A 544 22.48 -9.65 -0.60
N THR A 545 22.78 -10.78 -1.20
CA THR A 545 22.16 -12.05 -0.84
C THR A 545 23.25 -13.08 -0.52
N LEU A 546 23.14 -13.71 0.64
CA LEU A 546 24.01 -14.82 1.06
C LEU A 546 23.12 -16.04 1.28
N ASN A 547 23.33 -17.09 0.47
CA ASN A 547 22.51 -18.31 0.48
C ASN A 547 20.98 -18.07 0.43
N GLY A 548 20.55 -17.15 -0.44
CA GLY A 548 19.14 -16.78 -0.58
C GLY A 548 18.60 -15.82 0.50
N LEU A 549 19.37 -15.55 1.57
CA LEU A 549 18.98 -14.61 2.61
C LEU A 549 19.44 -13.19 2.26
N PRO A 550 18.55 -12.18 2.31
CA PRO A 550 18.88 -10.81 1.97
C PRO A 550 19.50 -10.05 3.15
N TYR A 551 20.51 -9.24 2.86
CA TYR A 551 21.18 -8.35 3.81
C TYR A 551 21.31 -6.96 3.20
N TYR A 552 21.15 -5.94 4.02
CA TYR A 552 21.45 -4.56 3.67
C TYR A 552 22.84 -4.20 4.21
N LEU A 553 23.67 -3.62 3.34
CA LEU A 553 24.99 -3.10 3.67
C LEU A 553 24.90 -1.57 3.63
N PRO A 554 25.17 -0.90 4.76
CA PRO A 554 25.32 0.55 4.78
C PRO A 554 26.37 1.04 3.77
N PRO A 555 26.25 2.28 3.28
CA PRO A 555 27.18 2.82 2.28
C PRO A 555 28.61 2.99 2.82
N GLU A 556 28.75 3.23 4.12
CA GLU A 556 30.03 3.47 4.76
C GLU A 556 30.57 2.19 5.41
N PRO A 557 31.86 1.85 5.20
CA PRO A 557 32.48 0.74 5.90
C PRO A 557 32.70 1.08 7.37
N VAL A 558 32.53 0.10 8.25
CA VAL A 558 32.78 0.25 9.69
C VAL A 558 34.27 0.15 10.03
N ASN A 559 35.07 -0.49 9.18
CA ASN A 559 36.51 -0.58 9.35
C ASN A 559 37.21 -0.98 8.03
N SER A 560 38.53 -1.02 8.03
CA SER A 560 39.35 -1.57 6.94
C SER A 560 40.42 -2.50 7.47
N ILE A 561 40.62 -3.65 6.84
CA ILE A 561 41.64 -4.63 7.20
C ILE A 561 42.61 -4.86 6.05
N MET A 562 43.89 -5.06 6.37
CA MET A 562 44.93 -5.32 5.37
C MET A 562 44.84 -6.75 4.86
N LEU A 563 44.82 -6.92 3.54
CA LEU A 563 44.78 -8.23 2.89
C LEU A 563 46.18 -8.68 2.44
N PRO A 564 46.58 -9.95 2.67
CA PRO A 564 47.84 -10.48 2.19
C PRO A 564 47.95 -10.44 0.66
N ALA A 565 49.16 -10.18 0.15
CA ALA A 565 49.42 -10.22 -1.29
C ALA A 565 49.09 -11.61 -1.85
N GLY A 566 48.17 -11.68 -2.83
CA GLY A 566 47.74 -12.94 -3.45
C GLY A 566 46.62 -13.70 -2.73
N ALA A 567 45.90 -13.05 -1.78
CA ALA A 567 44.71 -13.63 -1.16
C ALA A 567 43.67 -14.08 -2.22
N LYS A 568 43.25 -15.35 -2.16
CA LYS A 568 42.27 -15.93 -3.09
C LYS A 568 40.83 -15.65 -2.65
N LEU A 569 40.42 -14.39 -2.73
CA LEU A 569 39.04 -13.95 -2.48
C LEU A 569 38.23 -13.88 -3.77
N ASN A 570 36.90 -13.93 -3.68
CA ASN A 570 36.04 -13.68 -4.82
C ASN A 570 36.15 -12.19 -5.23
N SER A 571 36.00 -11.88 -6.52
CA SER A 571 35.87 -10.49 -6.97
C SER A 571 34.61 -9.86 -6.37
N GLY A 572 34.76 -8.76 -5.60
CA GLY A 572 33.65 -8.07 -4.94
C GLY A 572 33.59 -8.34 -3.43
N LEU A 573 32.41 -8.68 -2.91
CA LEU A 573 32.16 -8.89 -1.48
C LEU A 573 32.32 -10.36 -1.08
N ASN A 574 32.91 -10.58 0.09
CA ASN A 574 33.13 -11.88 0.71
C ASN A 574 32.52 -11.88 2.10
N ALA A 575 31.85 -12.98 2.48
CA ALA A 575 31.31 -13.09 3.82
C ALA A 575 32.46 -13.28 4.82
N LEU A 576 32.40 -12.60 5.96
CA LEU A 576 33.45 -12.50 6.95
C LEU A 576 32.86 -12.75 8.34
N THR A 577 33.57 -13.46 9.20
CA THR A 577 33.28 -13.53 10.63
C THR A 577 34.46 -13.04 11.44
N VAL A 578 34.21 -12.11 12.36
CA VAL A 578 35.18 -11.63 13.34
C VAL A 578 35.05 -12.43 14.62
N PHE A 579 36.16 -12.98 15.09
CA PHE A 579 36.27 -13.71 16.36
C PHE A 579 37.11 -12.92 17.34
N ARG A 580 36.70 -12.93 18.61
CA ARG A 580 37.48 -12.45 19.74
C ARG A 580 37.91 -13.64 20.59
N PRO A 581 39.19 -14.06 20.52
CA PRO A 581 39.68 -15.17 21.32
C PRO A 581 39.52 -14.91 22.82
N THR A 582 39.15 -15.95 23.55
CA THR A 582 39.18 -16.03 25.01
C THR A 582 40.54 -16.48 25.52
N SER A 583 41.27 -17.25 24.70
CA SER A 583 42.64 -17.68 24.97
C SER A 583 43.46 -17.69 23.69
N LEU A 584 44.79 -17.55 23.80
CA LEU A 584 45.71 -17.66 22.68
C LEU A 584 46.67 -18.85 22.91
N PRO A 585 46.99 -19.64 21.87
CA PRO A 585 46.58 -19.46 20.48
C PRO A 585 45.15 -19.94 20.19
N PHE A 586 44.41 -19.22 19.35
CA PHE A 586 43.06 -19.56 18.91
C PHE A 586 43.06 -20.85 18.07
N GLY A 587 42.38 -21.89 18.57
CA GLY A 587 42.44 -23.26 18.03
C GLY A 587 41.10 -23.81 17.54
N LYS A 588 41.12 -25.06 17.07
CA LYS A 588 39.94 -25.75 16.50
C LYS A 588 38.76 -25.79 17.48
N GLU A 589 39.00 -26.22 18.72
CA GLU A 589 37.95 -26.42 19.73
C GLU A 589 37.26 -25.09 20.08
N GLU A 590 38.03 -24.03 20.24
CA GLU A 590 37.50 -22.70 20.51
C GLU A 590 36.69 -22.16 19.32
N LEU A 591 37.16 -22.36 18.08
CA LEU A 591 36.41 -22.01 16.88
C LEU A 591 35.06 -22.74 16.82
N GLU A 592 35.06 -24.07 17.01
CA GLU A 592 33.84 -24.89 16.94
C GLU A 592 32.84 -24.47 18.04
N THR A 593 33.32 -24.28 19.26
CA THR A 593 32.49 -23.83 20.40
C THR A 593 31.93 -22.42 20.18
N THR A 594 32.74 -21.50 19.65
CA THR A 594 32.30 -20.13 19.39
C THR A 594 31.27 -20.06 18.26
N VAL A 595 31.45 -20.84 17.19
CA VAL A 595 30.49 -20.92 16.09
C VAL A 595 29.15 -21.50 16.57
N GLU A 596 29.18 -22.55 17.40
CA GLU A 596 27.97 -23.12 18.00
C GLU A 596 27.24 -22.11 18.88
N SER A 597 27.96 -21.34 19.71
CA SER A 597 27.39 -20.24 20.49
C SER A 597 26.75 -19.18 19.58
N TYR A 598 27.46 -18.72 18.53
CA TYR A 598 26.94 -17.70 17.62
C TYR A 598 25.66 -18.14 16.90
N LEU A 599 25.59 -19.39 16.43
CA LEU A 599 24.38 -19.94 15.80
C LEU A 599 23.20 -20.04 16.76
N SER A 600 23.45 -20.18 18.06
CA SER A 600 22.41 -20.28 19.08
C SER A 600 21.90 -18.92 19.58
N GLU A 601 22.76 -17.90 19.55
CA GLU A 601 22.50 -16.58 20.14
C GLU A 601 22.13 -15.51 19.12
N ASP A 602 22.40 -15.73 17.83
CA ASP A 602 22.24 -14.75 16.78
C ASP A 602 21.41 -15.26 15.59
N ASP A 603 20.49 -14.42 15.14
CA ASP A 603 19.58 -14.67 14.02
C ASP A 603 20.02 -13.92 12.74
N VAL A 604 21.24 -13.38 12.70
CA VAL A 604 21.86 -12.77 11.52
C VAL A 604 23.01 -13.63 11.01
N PHE A 605 23.82 -14.16 11.93
CA PHE A 605 24.93 -15.06 11.68
C PHE A 605 24.46 -16.40 11.09
N ALA A 606 25.26 -16.94 10.18
CA ALA A 606 25.10 -18.26 9.58
C ALA A 606 26.48 -18.81 9.21
N ASN A 607 26.60 -20.13 9.02
CA ASN A 607 27.88 -20.78 8.71
C ASN A 607 28.53 -20.21 7.44
N GLU A 608 27.74 -19.70 6.51
CA GLU A 608 28.19 -19.09 5.26
C GLU A 608 29.03 -17.82 5.47
N PHE A 609 28.94 -17.17 6.64
CA PHE A 609 29.84 -16.06 7.00
C PHE A 609 31.29 -16.50 7.27
N LEU A 610 31.52 -17.80 7.49
CA LEU A 610 32.85 -18.35 7.75
C LEU A 610 33.74 -18.49 6.50
N GLN A 611 33.33 -17.91 5.36
CA GLN A 611 34.17 -17.84 4.16
C GLN A 611 35.52 -17.16 4.45
N VAL A 612 35.51 -16.09 5.24
CA VAL A 612 36.72 -15.44 5.78
C VAL A 612 36.61 -15.42 7.30
N ILE A 613 37.66 -15.86 7.98
CA ILE A 613 37.76 -15.84 9.44
C ILE A 613 38.78 -14.77 9.83
N TYR A 614 38.37 -13.80 10.63
CA TYR A 614 39.27 -12.79 11.18
C TYR A 614 39.38 -12.96 12.68
N ILE A 615 40.60 -13.23 13.15
CA ILE A 615 40.93 -13.44 14.56
C ILE A 615 41.52 -12.15 15.10
N ARG A 616 40.83 -11.55 16.07
CA ARG A 616 41.31 -10.31 16.67
C ARG A 616 42.46 -10.61 17.65
N SER A 617 43.70 -10.38 17.22
CA SER A 617 44.91 -10.53 18.06
C SER A 617 46.00 -9.52 17.72
N ASN A 618 46.96 -9.35 18.63
CA ASN A 618 48.10 -8.46 18.46
C ASN A 618 49.33 -9.14 17.82
N GLU A 619 49.41 -10.48 17.79
CA GLU A 619 50.50 -11.22 17.14
C GLU A 619 49.98 -12.20 16.06
N GLU A 620 50.68 -12.32 14.93
CA GLU A 620 50.26 -13.19 13.82
C GLU A 620 50.32 -14.68 14.16
N THR A 621 51.17 -15.07 15.12
CA THR A 621 51.37 -16.46 15.58
C THR A 621 50.29 -16.99 16.51
N ASP A 622 49.28 -16.18 16.82
CA ASP A 622 48.30 -16.44 17.85
C ASP A 622 47.15 -17.36 17.42
N ASN A 623 47.32 -18.16 16.38
CA ASN A 623 46.33 -19.17 15.98
C ASN A 623 46.99 -20.48 15.53
N THR A 624 46.32 -21.60 15.81
CA THR A 624 46.78 -22.97 15.49
C THR A 624 45.89 -23.65 14.45
N LEU A 625 45.05 -22.88 13.74
CA LEU A 625 44.09 -23.41 12.78
C LEU A 625 44.80 -23.97 11.54
N SER A 626 44.61 -25.26 11.29
CA SER A 626 45.09 -25.94 10.08
C SER A 626 44.00 -26.01 9.00
N HIS A 627 44.39 -26.28 7.76
CA HIS A 627 43.45 -26.39 6.63
C HIS A 627 42.34 -27.43 6.85
N SER A 628 42.65 -28.54 7.56
CA SER A 628 41.66 -29.58 7.89
C SER A 628 40.63 -29.11 8.92
N ASN A 629 40.99 -28.19 9.82
CA ASN A 629 40.05 -27.60 10.78
C ASN A 629 39.01 -26.71 10.07
N LEU A 630 39.38 -26.13 8.94
CA LEU A 630 38.60 -25.16 8.19
C LEU A 630 37.71 -25.80 7.10
N THR A 631 37.98 -27.05 6.73
CA THR A 631 37.31 -27.74 5.61
C THR A 631 35.81 -27.86 5.83
N ARG A 632 35.35 -28.11 7.08
CA ARG A 632 33.93 -28.21 7.41
C ARG A 632 33.13 -26.92 7.22
N TYR A 633 33.80 -25.77 7.17
CA TYR A 633 33.19 -24.45 7.01
C TYR A 633 33.43 -23.84 5.62
N SER A 634 34.15 -24.56 4.74
CA SER A 634 34.58 -24.04 3.44
C SER A 634 35.33 -22.70 3.54
N ALA A 635 36.03 -22.45 4.65
CA ALA A 635 36.74 -21.20 4.88
C ALA A 635 37.90 -21.07 3.89
N LYS A 636 37.99 -19.92 3.23
CA LYS A 636 38.97 -19.63 2.17
C LYS A 636 40.20 -18.91 2.71
N LEU A 637 40.06 -18.16 3.80
CA LEU A 637 41.09 -17.29 4.32
C LEU A 637 40.93 -17.13 5.84
N VAL A 638 42.06 -17.21 6.56
CA VAL A 638 42.16 -16.82 7.97
C VAL A 638 43.09 -15.62 8.05
N LEU A 639 42.66 -14.59 8.75
CA LEU A 639 43.41 -13.37 9.00
C LEU A 639 43.55 -13.18 10.51
N THR A 640 44.67 -12.62 10.94
CA THR A 640 44.89 -12.21 12.32
C THR A 640 45.27 -10.74 12.33
N GLY A 641 44.68 -9.95 13.23
CA GLY A 641 45.04 -8.55 13.34
C GLY A 641 44.32 -7.81 14.47
N SER A 642 44.69 -6.55 14.66
CA SER A 642 44.26 -5.72 15.79
C SER A 642 43.11 -4.75 15.48
N ALA A 643 42.50 -4.82 14.30
CA ALA A 643 41.35 -3.98 13.95
C ALA A 643 40.24 -4.06 15.01
N ASP A 644 39.76 -2.90 15.45
CA ASP A 644 38.71 -2.79 16.45
C ASP A 644 37.35 -3.03 15.80
N LEU A 645 37.03 -4.32 15.66
CA LEU A 645 35.75 -4.82 15.18
C LEU A 645 35.11 -5.66 16.30
N PRO A 646 33.82 -5.42 16.62
CA PRO A 646 33.05 -6.34 17.44
C PRO A 646 32.99 -7.74 16.80
N PRO A 647 32.86 -8.81 17.60
CA PRO A 647 32.66 -10.14 17.05
C PRO A 647 31.35 -10.23 16.25
N GLY A 648 31.29 -11.14 15.27
CA GLY A 648 30.08 -11.40 14.49
C GLY A 648 30.25 -11.37 12.97
N PRO A 649 29.14 -11.44 12.22
CA PRO A 649 29.12 -11.51 10.75
C PRO A 649 29.39 -10.14 10.12
N TYR A 650 30.09 -10.10 8.99
CA TYR A 650 30.39 -8.90 8.20
C TYR A 650 30.50 -9.25 6.71
N PHE A 651 30.54 -8.22 5.88
CA PHE A 651 30.96 -8.35 4.47
C PHE A 651 32.28 -7.61 4.24
N LEU A 652 33.20 -8.27 3.54
CA LEU A 652 34.55 -7.79 3.24
C LEU A 652 34.69 -7.57 1.74
N SER A 653 35.03 -6.34 1.34
CA SER A 653 35.37 -6.02 -0.04
C SER A 653 36.78 -6.48 -0.43
N SER A 654 37.04 -6.59 -1.73
CA SER A 654 38.38 -6.88 -2.28
C SER A 654 39.44 -5.84 -1.91
N GLU A 655 39.03 -4.62 -1.54
CA GLU A 655 39.91 -3.53 -1.13
C GLU A 655 40.20 -3.55 0.38
N GLY A 656 39.58 -4.46 1.14
CA GLY A 656 39.77 -4.59 2.58
C GLY A 656 38.75 -3.83 3.43
N HIS A 657 37.79 -3.11 2.83
CA HIS A 657 36.72 -2.45 3.58
C HIS A 657 35.72 -3.47 4.15
N VAL A 658 35.33 -3.27 5.41
CA VAL A 658 34.43 -4.14 6.19
C VAL A 658 33.09 -3.44 6.41
N TYR A 659 31.99 -4.10 6.09
CA TYR A 659 30.63 -3.60 6.24
C TYR A 659 29.84 -4.49 7.21
N GLN A 660 29.03 -3.86 8.08
CA GLN A 660 28.10 -4.61 8.93
C GLN A 660 27.05 -5.34 8.08
N ALA A 661 26.69 -6.55 8.52
CA ALA A 661 25.62 -7.33 7.95
C ALA A 661 24.31 -7.03 8.68
N LEU A 662 23.39 -6.32 8.02
CA LEU A 662 22.04 -6.10 8.53
C LEU A 662 21.09 -7.03 7.80
N ARG A 663 20.52 -8.04 8.49
CA ARG A 663 19.58 -8.98 7.84
C ARG A 663 18.29 -8.26 7.51
N LEU A 664 17.79 -8.43 6.28
CA LEU A 664 16.50 -7.90 5.86
C LEU A 664 15.40 -8.95 6.09
N LEU A 665 14.34 -8.55 6.79
CA LEU A 665 13.19 -9.38 7.12
C LEU A 665 11.90 -8.70 6.65
N ALA A 666 10.89 -9.48 6.30
CA ALA A 666 9.60 -8.94 5.90
C ALA A 666 8.75 -8.56 7.13
N ASP A 667 8.05 -7.43 7.08
CA ASP A 667 7.00 -7.07 8.03
C ASP A 667 5.66 -7.71 7.62
N THR A 668 5.53 -9.03 7.80
CA THR A 668 4.38 -9.82 7.31
C THR A 668 3.04 -9.40 7.92
N GLN A 669 3.03 -8.91 9.16
CA GLN A 669 1.83 -8.43 9.85
C GLN A 669 1.56 -6.94 9.67
N GLY A 670 2.42 -6.22 8.93
CA GLY A 670 2.30 -4.78 8.72
C GLY A 670 2.34 -3.98 10.02
N ALA A 671 3.17 -4.38 10.99
CA ALA A 671 3.30 -3.76 12.30
C ALA A 671 4.04 -2.41 12.26
N PHE A 672 4.93 -2.21 11.29
CA PHE A 672 5.80 -1.04 11.19
C PHE A 672 5.20 0.05 10.30
N SER A 673 5.34 1.31 10.72
CA SER A 673 5.09 2.46 9.83
C SER A 673 6.35 2.85 9.06
N GLN A 674 7.54 2.58 9.62
CA GLN A 674 8.82 2.86 8.99
C GLN A 674 9.94 2.00 9.59
N SER A 675 10.75 1.34 8.75
CA SER A 675 12.00 0.71 9.20
C SER A 675 13.10 1.76 9.30
N LEU A 676 13.97 1.63 10.30
CA LEU A 676 15.08 2.53 10.53
C LEU A 676 16.42 1.79 10.50
N VAL A 677 17.46 2.48 10.07
CA VAL A 677 18.86 2.06 10.19
C VAL A 677 19.68 3.16 10.84
N VAL A 678 20.67 2.75 11.63
CA VAL A 678 21.63 3.65 12.27
C VAL A 678 22.77 3.91 11.30
N ASN A 679 23.10 5.18 11.08
CA ASN A 679 24.29 5.59 10.37
C ASN A 679 25.50 5.41 11.29
N THR A 680 26.41 4.50 10.93
CA THR A 680 27.57 4.15 11.76
C THR A 680 28.58 5.29 11.89
N ALA A 681 28.54 6.30 11.02
CA ALA A 681 29.48 7.42 11.06
C ALA A 681 29.18 8.42 12.19
N ASP A 682 27.90 8.66 12.49
CA ASP A 682 27.46 9.71 13.41
C ASP A 682 26.37 9.27 14.41
N GLY A 683 25.88 8.03 14.31
CA GLY A 683 24.82 7.50 15.15
C GLY A 683 23.41 7.98 14.79
N SER A 684 23.26 8.78 13.73
CA SER A 684 21.97 9.29 13.28
C SER A 684 21.08 8.18 12.72
N TYR A 685 19.77 8.41 12.70
CA TYR A 685 18.81 7.46 12.12
C TYR A 685 18.41 7.89 10.72
N SER A 686 18.20 6.92 9.84
CA SER A 686 17.59 7.14 8.53
C SER A 686 16.54 6.08 8.23
N PRO A 687 15.50 6.40 7.43
CA PRO A 687 14.62 5.40 6.87
C PRO A 687 15.42 4.39 6.05
N LEU A 688 15.13 3.10 6.20
CA LEU A 688 15.78 2.04 5.44
C LEU A 688 15.55 2.26 3.92
N PRO A 689 16.60 2.47 3.11
CA PRO A 689 16.47 2.67 1.66
C PRO A 689 16.45 1.33 0.90
N ALA A 690 15.78 0.32 1.45
CA ALA A 690 15.73 -1.04 0.92
C ALA A 690 14.32 -1.63 1.05
N ALA A 691 13.95 -2.44 0.06
CA ALA A 691 12.69 -3.19 0.04
C ALA A 691 12.96 -4.63 -0.41
N LEU A 692 12.11 -5.56 0.03
CA LEU A 692 12.14 -6.94 -0.45
C LEU A 692 11.03 -7.13 -1.51
N PRO A 693 11.25 -7.94 -2.55
CA PRO A 693 10.21 -8.21 -3.54
C PRO A 693 8.97 -8.83 -2.91
N GLY A 694 7.78 -8.28 -3.22
CA GLY A 694 6.50 -8.86 -2.81
C GLY A 694 6.10 -8.62 -1.36
N VAL A 695 6.78 -7.72 -0.63
CA VAL A 695 6.39 -7.34 0.74
C VAL A 695 6.26 -5.82 0.83
N ASP A 696 5.32 -5.35 1.64
CA ASP A 696 5.05 -3.91 1.81
C ASP A 696 6.23 -3.17 2.46
N SER A 697 6.84 -3.79 3.47
CA SER A 697 7.95 -3.22 4.24
C SER A 697 8.99 -4.29 4.57
N ALA A 698 10.26 -3.93 4.45
CA ALA A 698 11.39 -4.70 4.96
C ALA A 698 11.94 -4.04 6.23
N ILE A 699 12.40 -4.85 7.19
CA ILE A 699 13.05 -4.42 8.42
C ILE A 699 14.51 -4.88 8.40
N ALA A 700 15.43 -3.95 8.66
CA ALA A 700 16.85 -4.26 8.80
C ALA A 700 17.17 -4.51 10.28
N ILE A 701 17.75 -5.67 10.59
CA ILE A 701 18.18 -6.02 11.95
C ILE A 701 19.70 -6.24 12.00
N PRO A 702 20.42 -5.65 12.97
CA PRO A 702 21.83 -5.96 13.17
C PRO A 702 22.03 -7.26 13.94
N SER A 703 23.19 -7.89 13.75
CA SER A 703 23.62 -9.02 14.58
C SER A 703 23.70 -8.61 16.05
N ARG A 704 23.22 -9.48 16.94
CA ARG A 704 23.31 -9.34 18.40
C ARG A 704 24.75 -9.42 18.88
N LEU A 705 25.61 -10.12 18.13
CA LEU A 705 27.02 -10.35 18.46
C LEU A 705 27.86 -9.07 18.46
N TYR A 706 27.39 -8.03 17.76
CA TYR A 706 28.05 -6.72 17.78
C TYR A 706 28.00 -6.04 19.15
N PHE A 707 27.14 -6.51 20.05
CA PHE A 707 26.82 -5.86 21.30
C PHE A 707 27.17 -6.76 22.48
N THR A 708 27.86 -6.18 23.47
CA THR A 708 28.17 -6.87 24.73
C THR A 708 27.47 -6.13 25.85
N LYS A 709 26.63 -6.84 26.61
CA LYS A 709 25.97 -6.26 27.78
C LYS A 709 27.00 -5.87 28.83
N THR A 710 26.84 -4.67 29.36
CA THR A 710 27.63 -4.13 30.47
C THR A 710 26.69 -3.57 31.52
N SER A 711 27.21 -3.23 32.70
CA SER A 711 26.40 -2.57 33.74
C SER A 711 25.85 -1.22 33.29
N SER A 712 26.57 -0.48 32.44
CA SER A 712 26.13 0.79 31.86
C SER A 712 25.23 0.63 30.63
N GLN A 713 25.29 -0.51 29.94
CA GLN A 713 24.46 -0.84 28.78
C GLN A 713 23.76 -2.20 28.96
N PRO A 714 22.80 -2.29 29.90
CA PRO A 714 22.13 -3.56 30.20
C PRO A 714 21.21 -4.04 29.06
N LEU A 715 20.85 -3.14 28.13
CA LEU A 715 20.02 -3.44 26.95
C LEU A 715 20.86 -3.63 25.68
N ALA A 716 22.19 -3.72 25.76
CA ALA A 716 23.03 -3.97 24.60
C ALA A 716 22.52 -5.20 23.80
N GLY A 717 22.24 -4.99 22.51
CA GLY A 717 21.74 -6.01 21.59
C GLY A 717 20.23 -6.25 21.65
N VAL A 718 19.48 -5.57 22.52
CA VAL A 718 18.01 -5.59 22.56
C VAL A 718 17.47 -4.75 21.40
N ARG A 719 16.67 -5.35 20.52
CA ARG A 719 16.03 -4.66 19.40
C ARG A 719 14.71 -4.03 19.85
N LEU A 720 14.58 -2.74 19.61
CA LEU A 720 13.52 -1.87 20.08
C LEU A 720 12.68 -1.33 18.92
N ALA A 721 11.37 -1.53 19.01
CA ALA A 721 10.38 -0.85 18.19
C ALA A 721 9.81 0.36 18.95
N VAL A 722 9.59 1.48 18.27
CA VAL A 722 9.10 2.72 18.90
C VAL A 722 7.77 3.15 18.28
N LYS A 723 6.70 3.27 19.08
CA LYS A 723 5.40 3.72 18.57
C LYS A 723 5.51 5.06 17.85
N ASP A 724 4.80 5.20 16.73
CA ASP A 724 4.93 6.34 15.83
C ASP A 724 4.22 7.63 16.29
N ILE A 725 4.40 7.96 17.57
CA ILE A 725 4.09 9.25 18.20
C ILE A 725 5.29 9.80 18.98
N PHE A 726 6.32 8.99 19.22
CA PHE A 726 7.58 9.45 19.80
C PHE A 726 8.48 9.98 18.69
N ASP A 727 9.04 11.15 18.92
CA ASP A 727 10.00 11.74 18.01
C ASP A 727 11.37 11.06 18.11
N ILE A 728 12.02 10.92 16.96
CA ILE A 728 13.41 10.49 16.80
C ILE A 728 14.07 11.51 15.88
N GLU A 729 15.20 12.07 16.32
CA GLU A 729 15.92 13.09 15.57
C GLU A 729 16.21 12.66 14.13
N GLY A 730 15.88 13.53 13.16
CA GLY A 730 16.05 13.26 11.73
C GLY A 730 14.95 12.40 11.10
N ILE A 731 14.00 11.88 11.88
CA ILE A 731 12.92 11.00 11.41
C ILE A 731 11.56 11.70 11.50
N HIS A 732 10.69 11.46 10.52
CA HIS A 732 9.29 11.94 10.57
C HIS A 732 8.46 11.09 11.54
N THR A 733 7.58 11.75 12.30
CA THR A 733 6.55 11.12 13.13
C THR A 733 5.21 11.24 12.42
N SER A 734 4.49 10.13 12.16
CA SER A 734 3.20 10.21 11.46
C SER A 734 2.01 10.47 12.38
N ALA A 735 2.09 10.06 13.65
CA ALA A 735 0.95 9.99 14.56
C ALA A 735 -0.27 9.27 13.98
N GLY A 736 -0.07 8.31 13.06
CA GLY A 736 -1.15 7.61 12.37
C GLY A 736 -1.95 8.50 11.39
N SER A 737 -1.42 9.68 11.02
CA SER A 737 -2.01 10.59 10.02
C SER A 737 -1.05 10.87 8.86
N ARG A 738 -1.50 10.61 7.63
CA ARG A 738 -0.74 10.95 6.42
C ARG A 738 -0.56 12.46 6.26
N ALA A 739 -1.59 13.22 6.61
CA ALA A 739 -1.55 14.68 6.53
C ALA A 739 -0.52 15.24 7.53
N TRP A 740 -0.45 14.70 8.75
CA TRP A 740 0.57 15.08 9.73
C TRP A 740 1.99 14.76 9.23
N TYR A 741 2.20 13.52 8.78
CA TYR A 741 3.50 13.04 8.27
C TYR A 741 4.07 13.93 7.16
N HIS A 742 3.25 14.28 6.16
CA HIS A 742 3.69 15.08 5.02
C HIS A 742 3.75 16.59 5.31
N PHE A 743 3.13 17.04 6.40
CA PHE A 743 3.06 18.46 6.72
C PHE A 743 4.20 18.90 7.64
N TYR A 744 4.45 18.15 8.72
CA TYR A 744 5.53 18.48 9.65
C TYR A 744 6.88 17.91 9.17
N PRO A 745 7.99 18.67 9.34
CA PRO A 745 9.33 18.19 8.98
C PRO A 745 9.77 17.02 9.88
N PRO A 746 10.90 16.37 9.55
CA PRO A 746 11.53 15.42 10.48
C PRO A 746 11.78 16.06 11.85
N ALA A 747 11.73 15.26 12.91
CA ALA A 747 11.91 15.77 14.27
C ALA A 747 13.32 16.32 14.49
N ASN A 748 13.42 17.39 15.27
CA ASN A 748 14.70 18.04 15.60
C ASN A 748 15.38 17.44 16.84
N ALA A 749 14.73 16.52 17.54
CA ALA A 749 15.27 15.88 18.73
C ALA A 749 14.58 14.52 18.94
N THR A 750 15.30 13.60 19.58
CA THR A 750 14.75 12.32 20.04
C THR A 750 14.10 12.47 21.40
N SER A 751 12.94 11.84 21.60
CA SER A 751 12.24 11.83 22.90
C SER A 751 13.15 11.30 24.03
N PRO A 752 13.16 11.93 25.22
CA PRO A 752 14.05 11.51 26.31
C PRO A 752 13.89 10.05 26.75
N VAL A 753 12.68 9.51 26.69
CA VAL A 753 12.42 8.10 27.01
C VAL A 753 13.03 7.15 25.97
N VAL A 754 13.07 7.56 24.70
CA VAL A 754 13.74 6.81 23.63
C VAL A 754 15.26 6.88 23.83
N ASN A 755 15.80 8.07 24.10
CA ASN A 755 17.22 8.24 24.39
C ASN A 755 17.67 7.39 25.59
N ALA A 756 16.91 7.36 26.68
CA ALA A 756 17.26 6.55 27.85
C ALA A 756 17.44 5.06 27.51
N LEU A 757 16.58 4.51 26.63
CA LEU A 757 16.70 3.12 26.18
C LEU A 757 17.91 2.92 25.26
N VAL A 758 18.17 3.86 24.35
CA VAL A 758 19.32 3.82 23.43
C VAL A 758 20.65 3.96 24.19
N ASP A 759 20.72 4.87 25.15
CA ASP A 759 21.89 5.09 26.02
C ASP A 759 22.21 3.83 26.84
N ALA A 760 21.18 3.08 27.24
CA ALA A 760 21.30 1.77 27.87
C ALA A 760 21.65 0.62 26.89
N GLY A 761 21.85 0.92 25.60
CA GLY A 761 22.31 -0.02 24.57
C GLY A 761 21.23 -0.64 23.69
N ALA A 762 19.97 -0.24 23.83
CA ALA A 762 18.90 -0.74 22.94
C ALA A 762 19.07 -0.21 21.51
N ILE A 763 18.70 -1.02 20.53
CA ILE A 763 18.84 -0.71 19.10
C ILE A 763 17.48 -0.45 18.48
N ILE A 764 17.23 0.76 17.98
CA ILE A 764 15.98 1.05 17.28
C ILE A 764 16.00 0.41 15.89
N VAL A 765 15.01 -0.44 15.60
CA VAL A 765 14.85 -1.10 14.29
C VAL A 765 13.73 -0.48 13.44
N GLY A 766 12.82 0.29 14.06
CA GLY A 766 11.77 0.98 13.34
C GLY A 766 10.72 1.66 14.20
N LYS A 767 9.88 2.46 13.53
CA LYS A 767 8.64 3.02 14.09
C LYS A 767 7.49 2.03 13.88
N VAL A 768 6.70 1.76 14.91
CA VAL A 768 5.52 0.88 14.84
C VAL A 768 4.21 1.64 14.81
N LYS A 769 3.24 1.11 14.05
CA LYS A 769 1.97 1.78 13.75
C LYS A 769 1.16 2.07 15.00
N THR A 770 0.51 3.23 14.95
CA THR A 770 -0.48 3.71 15.91
C THR A 770 -1.77 4.05 15.18
N SER A 771 -2.91 3.91 15.86
CA SER A 771 -4.13 4.57 15.42
C SER A 771 -3.98 6.10 15.52
N GLN A 772 -4.79 6.84 14.75
CA GLN A 772 -4.58 8.27 14.52
C GLN A 772 -4.63 9.07 15.83
N PHE A 773 -3.55 9.80 16.11
CA PHE A 773 -3.32 10.57 17.34
C PHE A 773 -3.60 9.76 18.61
N ALA A 774 -3.18 8.48 18.63
CA ALA A 774 -3.36 7.55 19.74
C ALA A 774 -4.82 7.30 20.18
N ASN A 775 -5.81 7.63 19.33
CA ASN A 775 -7.21 7.39 19.65
C ASN A 775 -7.58 5.92 19.51
N GLY A 776 -8.36 5.37 20.46
CA GLY A 776 -8.98 4.05 20.29
C GLY A 776 -9.80 3.96 18.99
N GLN A 777 -9.40 3.04 18.12
CA GLN A 777 -9.94 2.73 16.78
C GLN A 777 -9.94 1.20 16.58
N LEU A 778 -10.90 0.69 15.80
CA LEU A 778 -11.00 -0.74 15.47
C LEU A 778 -10.74 -0.98 13.97
N ALA A 779 -10.12 -2.12 13.66
CA ALA A 779 -9.99 -2.53 12.25
C ALA A 779 -11.35 -2.99 11.71
N THR A 780 -11.64 -2.89 10.41
CA THR A 780 -10.87 -2.16 9.37
C THR A 780 -11.37 -0.72 9.19
N ALA A 781 -12.62 -0.43 9.56
CA ALA A 781 -13.34 0.80 9.20
C ALA A 781 -12.74 2.10 9.76
N ASP A 782 -12.14 2.07 10.96
CA ASP A 782 -11.60 3.29 11.59
C ASP A 782 -10.18 3.64 11.12
N TRP A 783 -9.48 2.69 10.50
CA TRP A 783 -8.08 2.79 10.07
C TRP A 783 -7.98 3.26 8.61
N ILE A 784 -8.33 4.54 8.40
CA ILE A 784 -8.49 5.13 7.06
C ILE A 784 -7.14 5.52 6.43
N ASP A 785 -6.25 6.15 7.20
CA ASP A 785 -4.97 6.69 6.69
C ASP A 785 -3.91 5.61 6.48
N TYR A 786 -3.82 4.68 7.44
CA TYR A 786 -2.92 3.53 7.41
C TYR A 786 -3.73 2.30 7.76
N HIS A 787 -3.40 1.14 7.18
CA HIS A 787 -4.10 -0.10 7.51
C HIS A 787 -3.63 -0.67 8.85
N SER A 788 -4.58 -1.15 9.66
CA SER A 788 -4.32 -1.77 10.96
C SER A 788 -3.47 -3.04 10.80
N PRO A 789 -2.44 -3.25 11.65
CA PRO A 789 -1.68 -4.49 11.72
C PRO A 789 -2.55 -5.76 11.87
N PHE A 790 -2.00 -6.93 11.56
CA PHE A 790 -2.68 -8.23 11.70
C PHE A 790 -2.26 -8.95 12.99
N ASN A 791 -3.20 -9.27 13.87
CA ASN A 791 -2.92 -10.04 15.08
C ASN A 791 -2.45 -11.45 14.68
N PRO A 792 -1.26 -11.91 15.11
CA PRO A 792 -0.73 -13.20 14.67
C PRO A 792 -1.41 -14.40 15.33
N ARG A 793 -2.22 -14.20 16.37
CA ARG A 793 -2.75 -15.29 17.21
C ARG A 793 -3.89 -16.05 16.52
N GLY A 794 -3.96 -17.35 16.82
CA GLY A 794 -4.98 -18.24 16.27
C GLY A 794 -4.96 -18.25 14.74
N ASP A 795 -6.04 -17.73 14.15
CA ASP A 795 -6.24 -17.68 12.70
C ASP A 795 -5.58 -16.49 11.98
N GLY A 796 -5.01 -15.52 12.69
CA GLY A 796 -4.34 -14.36 12.09
C GLY A 796 -5.25 -13.15 11.80
N TYR A 797 -6.56 -13.23 12.07
CA TYR A 797 -7.56 -12.22 11.67
C TYR A 797 -8.31 -11.58 12.86
N GLN A 798 -7.91 -11.88 14.09
CA GLN A 798 -8.45 -11.23 15.29
C GLN A 798 -8.09 -9.73 15.34
N GLN A 799 -8.89 -8.97 16.09
CA GLN A 799 -8.64 -7.55 16.37
C GLN A 799 -7.34 -7.42 17.18
N PRO A 800 -6.38 -6.59 16.72
CA PRO A 800 -5.13 -6.36 17.45
C PRO A 800 -5.27 -5.30 18.56
N PHE A 801 -6.44 -4.64 18.64
CA PHE A 801 -6.72 -3.48 19.49
C PHE A 801 -5.77 -2.28 19.29
N SER A 802 -6.02 -1.17 19.98
CA SER A 802 -5.38 0.13 19.73
C SER A 802 -5.14 0.90 21.02
N SER A 803 -4.26 1.91 21.06
CA SER A 803 -3.53 2.53 19.93
C SER A 803 -2.10 2.07 19.72
N SER A 804 -1.46 1.35 20.65
CA SER A 804 -0.11 0.80 20.45
C SER A 804 -0.15 -0.51 19.66
N THR A 805 -0.92 -0.53 18.57
CA THR A 805 -1.28 -1.72 17.80
C THR A 805 -0.07 -2.40 17.20
N GLY A 806 0.81 -1.64 16.53
CA GLY A 806 2.02 -2.20 15.94
C GLY A 806 3.01 -2.73 16.98
N ALA A 807 3.01 -2.15 18.20
CA ALA A 807 3.84 -2.65 19.30
C ALA A 807 3.37 -4.01 19.79
N GLY A 808 2.07 -4.16 20.07
CA GLY A 808 1.47 -5.45 20.47
C GLY A 808 1.65 -6.54 19.41
N VAL A 809 1.30 -6.21 18.15
CA VAL A 809 1.42 -7.15 17.03
C VAL A 809 2.87 -7.50 16.73
N GLY A 810 3.77 -6.52 16.65
CA GLY A 810 5.19 -6.78 16.36
C GLY A 810 5.81 -7.70 17.40
N ILE A 811 5.55 -7.47 18.69
CA ILE A 811 6.05 -8.32 19.78
C ILE A 811 5.39 -9.70 19.75
N ALA A 812 4.13 -9.85 19.34
CA ALA A 812 3.54 -11.18 19.23
C ALA A 812 3.97 -11.94 17.96
N SER A 813 4.48 -11.27 16.93
CA SER A 813 4.73 -11.87 15.61
C SER A 813 6.20 -12.21 15.37
N TYR A 814 7.10 -11.38 15.87
CA TYR A 814 8.50 -11.39 15.45
C TYR A 814 9.44 -11.82 16.58
N ASP A 815 9.97 -13.04 16.49
CA ASP A 815 10.93 -13.55 17.46
C ASP A 815 12.20 -12.70 17.55
N TRP A 816 12.59 -12.06 16.45
CA TRP A 816 13.75 -11.18 16.37
C TRP A 816 13.55 -9.82 17.05
N LEU A 817 12.31 -9.43 17.40
CA LEU A 817 11.99 -8.16 18.08
C LEU A 817 11.81 -8.41 19.58
N ASP A 818 12.54 -7.70 20.44
CA ASP A 818 12.59 -7.99 21.87
C ASP A 818 11.65 -7.12 22.70
N LEU A 819 11.54 -5.85 22.33
CA LEU A 819 10.90 -4.81 23.12
C LEU A 819 10.20 -3.79 22.22
N ALA A 820 9.04 -3.31 22.64
CA ALA A 820 8.36 -2.20 21.98
C ALA A 820 7.93 -1.13 22.99
N LEU A 821 8.24 0.13 22.67
CA LEU A 821 7.79 1.31 23.40
C LEU A 821 6.47 1.82 22.84
N GLY A 822 5.49 2.08 23.71
CA GLY A 822 4.21 2.66 23.36
C GLY A 822 3.71 3.64 24.42
N THR A 823 2.43 3.98 24.33
CA THR A 823 1.75 4.83 25.32
C THR A 823 0.40 4.26 25.71
N ASP A 824 -0.01 4.56 26.94
CA ASP A 824 -1.32 4.25 27.48
C ASP A 824 -1.99 5.54 27.99
N THR A 825 -3.13 5.90 27.42
CA THR A 825 -3.99 6.99 27.93
C THR A 825 -5.29 6.45 28.51
N GLY A 826 -5.83 5.39 27.91
CA GLY A 826 -7.10 4.76 28.32
C GLY A 826 -7.10 3.23 28.18
N GLY A 827 -5.93 2.60 28.00
CA GLY A 827 -5.78 1.17 27.68
C GLY A 827 -4.92 0.88 26.44
N SER A 828 -4.23 1.87 25.90
CA SER A 828 -3.47 1.74 24.64
C SER A 828 -2.20 0.88 24.72
N ILE A 829 -1.76 0.46 25.91
CA ILE A 829 -0.80 -0.64 26.09
C ILE A 829 -1.55 -1.91 26.48
N ARG A 830 -2.51 -1.79 27.41
CA ARG A 830 -3.19 -2.94 28.00
C ARG A 830 -4.01 -3.74 26.98
N PHE A 831 -4.88 -3.10 26.20
CA PHE A 831 -5.71 -3.80 25.22
C PHE A 831 -4.89 -4.49 24.11
N PRO A 832 -3.88 -3.84 23.48
CA PRO A 832 -3.01 -4.56 22.54
C PRO A 832 -2.23 -5.70 23.21
N SER A 833 -1.83 -5.57 24.47
CA SER A 833 -1.08 -6.63 25.17
C SER A 833 -1.95 -7.84 25.47
N GLN A 834 -3.19 -7.62 25.93
CA GLN A 834 -4.17 -8.67 26.20
C GLN A 834 -4.54 -9.41 24.91
N ALA A 835 -4.90 -8.68 23.86
CA ALA A 835 -5.34 -9.28 22.59
C ALA A 835 -4.24 -10.06 21.87
N ASN A 836 -2.97 -9.67 22.04
CA ASN A 836 -1.84 -10.33 21.42
C ASN A 836 -1.11 -11.29 22.38
N GLY A 837 -1.57 -11.44 23.62
CA GLY A 837 -1.01 -12.36 24.61
C GLY A 837 0.46 -12.06 24.94
N VAL A 838 0.77 -10.81 25.26
CA VAL A 838 2.13 -10.34 25.59
C VAL A 838 2.10 -9.51 26.88
N PHE A 839 3.25 -9.33 27.53
CA PHE A 839 3.35 -8.50 28.74
C PHE A 839 3.26 -7.02 28.37
N GLY A 840 2.54 -6.24 29.17
CA GLY A 840 2.40 -4.80 28.95
C GLY A 840 2.11 -4.04 30.24
N ILE A 841 2.64 -2.82 30.37
CA ILE A 841 2.43 -1.97 31.56
C ILE A 841 1.88 -0.60 31.16
N ARG A 842 0.78 -0.20 31.81
CA ARG A 842 0.48 1.21 32.04
C ARG A 842 1.15 1.58 33.36
N ALA A 843 2.19 2.41 33.31
CA ALA A 843 2.93 2.80 34.51
C ALA A 843 2.11 3.78 35.37
N SER A 844 2.56 4.00 36.60
CA SER A 844 2.11 5.13 37.40
C SER A 844 2.22 6.42 36.60
N HIS A 845 1.18 7.24 36.66
CA HIS A 845 1.19 8.51 35.94
C HIS A 845 2.33 9.40 36.46
N GLY A 846 3.16 9.89 35.54
CA GLY A 846 4.36 10.68 35.83
C GLY A 846 5.65 9.88 36.06
N ALA A 847 5.63 8.53 35.98
CA ALA A 847 6.84 7.72 36.16
C ALA A 847 7.88 7.89 35.04
N ALA A 848 7.45 8.28 33.83
CA ALA A 848 8.31 8.55 32.69
C ALA A 848 8.09 9.97 32.14
N LYS A 849 9.14 10.54 31.55
CA LYS A 849 9.08 11.84 30.87
C LYS A 849 8.52 11.69 29.45
N LEU A 850 7.44 12.41 29.13
CA LEU A 850 6.76 12.38 27.83
C LEU A 850 6.96 13.68 27.04
N GLU A 851 8.21 14.09 26.88
CA GLU A 851 8.59 15.20 25.99
C GLU A 851 8.85 14.68 24.56
N ALA A 852 8.60 15.53 23.56
CA ALA A 852 8.70 15.17 22.13
C ALA A 852 7.87 13.91 21.78
N VAL A 853 6.64 13.90 22.29
CA VAL A 853 5.62 12.87 22.02
C VAL A 853 4.33 13.58 21.62
N VAL A 854 3.68 13.13 20.55
CA VAL A 854 2.36 13.66 20.16
C VAL A 854 1.32 13.27 21.23
N PRO A 855 0.71 14.23 21.94
CA PRO A 855 -0.12 13.93 23.10
C PRO A 855 -1.55 13.51 22.73
N LEU A 856 -2.20 12.75 23.60
CA LEU A 856 -3.66 12.59 23.61
C LEU A 856 -4.24 13.37 24.78
N ALA A 857 -3.78 13.09 26.00
CA ALA A 857 -4.18 13.82 27.19
C ALA A 857 -3.05 13.71 28.23
N PRO A 858 -2.19 14.73 28.38
CA PRO A 858 -1.11 14.71 29.37
C PRO A 858 -1.56 14.36 30.79
N GLN A 859 -2.84 14.64 31.12
CA GLN A 859 -3.44 14.25 32.39
C GLN A 859 -3.51 12.72 32.61
N PHE A 860 -3.44 11.91 31.55
CA PHE A 860 -3.54 10.44 31.60
C PHE A 860 -2.42 9.71 30.85
N ASP A 861 -1.72 10.37 29.93
CA ASP A 861 -0.70 9.77 29.09
C ASP A 861 0.44 9.19 29.94
N THR A 862 0.78 7.93 29.70
CA THR A 862 1.96 7.26 30.28
C THR A 862 2.75 6.56 29.19
N ALA A 863 4.09 6.60 29.25
CA ALA A 863 4.92 5.67 28.49
C ALA A 863 4.74 4.26 29.05
N GLY A 864 4.78 3.25 28.18
CA GLY A 864 4.68 1.85 28.56
C GLY A 864 5.47 0.96 27.62
N LEU A 865 5.91 -0.19 28.12
CA LEU A 865 6.68 -1.18 27.37
C LEU A 865 5.88 -2.45 27.17
N ILE A 866 6.04 -3.06 26.00
CA ILE A 866 5.46 -4.35 25.63
C ILE A 866 6.60 -5.33 25.31
N ALA A 867 6.54 -6.55 25.84
CA ALA A 867 7.59 -7.55 25.66
C ALA A 867 7.07 -8.99 25.77
N ARG A 868 7.86 -9.95 25.28
CA ARG A 868 7.66 -11.39 25.52
C ARG A 868 8.44 -11.93 26.71
N ASN A 869 9.56 -11.27 27.05
CA ASN A 869 10.50 -11.70 28.08
C ASN A 869 10.46 -10.75 29.28
N PRO A 870 9.94 -11.17 30.45
CA PRO A 870 9.81 -10.35 31.65
C PRO A 870 11.13 -9.75 32.15
N ALA A 871 12.26 -10.46 31.99
CA ALA A 871 13.56 -9.93 32.41
C ALA A 871 14.01 -8.72 31.58
N VAL A 872 13.79 -8.76 30.25
CA VAL A 872 14.09 -7.62 29.35
C VAL A 872 13.11 -6.48 29.63
N TRP A 873 11.84 -6.83 29.84
CA TRP A 873 10.77 -5.88 30.16
C TRP A 873 11.05 -5.09 31.44
N LYS A 874 11.46 -5.76 32.52
CA LYS A 874 11.85 -5.13 33.78
C LYS A 874 13.10 -4.29 33.63
N ALA A 875 14.17 -4.82 33.02
CA ALA A 875 15.42 -4.08 32.84
C ALA A 875 15.20 -2.77 32.08
N ALA A 876 14.39 -2.79 31.01
CA ALA A 876 14.04 -1.59 30.26
C ALA A 876 13.13 -0.64 31.06
N SER A 877 12.22 -1.17 31.87
CA SER A 877 11.33 -0.36 32.72
C SER A 877 12.08 0.36 33.83
N GLN A 878 13.12 -0.26 34.41
CA GLN A 878 14.02 0.37 35.38
C GLN A 878 14.72 1.62 34.81
N ILE A 879 15.00 1.61 33.51
CA ILE A 879 15.65 2.73 32.82
C ILE A 879 14.69 3.90 32.61
N ILE A 880 13.46 3.60 32.17
CA ILE A 880 12.49 4.65 31.81
C ILE A 880 11.65 5.15 33.00
N TYR A 881 11.68 4.43 34.13
CA TYR A 881 11.07 4.82 35.40
C TYR A 881 12.13 5.01 36.49
N PRO A 882 13.05 5.99 36.34
CA PRO A 882 14.24 6.09 37.17
C PRO A 882 13.96 6.38 38.65
N ASP A 883 12.81 6.98 38.96
CA ASP A 883 12.42 7.35 40.33
C ASP A 883 11.58 6.27 41.04
N THR A 884 11.34 5.13 40.38
CA THR A 884 10.57 4.01 40.92
C THR A 884 11.49 3.04 41.69
N GLU A 885 11.06 2.60 42.88
CA GLU A 885 11.76 1.53 43.62
C GLU A 885 11.41 0.15 43.05
N PHE A 886 12.43 -0.63 42.68
CA PHE A 886 12.26 -1.98 42.11
C PHE A 886 12.66 -3.11 43.07
N ASN A 887 13.37 -2.81 44.17
CA ASN A 887 13.84 -3.84 45.08
C ASN A 887 12.82 -4.04 46.22
N TRP A 888 11.83 -4.88 45.97
CA TRP A 888 10.84 -5.27 46.97
C TRP A 888 11.02 -6.74 47.36
N SER A 889 10.93 -7.03 48.65
CA SER A 889 11.04 -8.38 49.21
C SER A 889 9.78 -8.82 49.97
N ALA A 890 8.81 -7.92 50.10
CA ALA A 890 7.52 -8.20 50.70
C ALA A 890 6.40 -7.77 49.73
N TYR A 891 5.31 -8.52 49.78
CA TYR A 891 4.17 -8.36 48.88
C TYR A 891 2.86 -8.20 49.67
N PRO A 892 1.83 -7.61 49.06
CA PRO A 892 0.51 -7.50 49.67
C PRO A 892 -0.01 -8.87 50.11
N LYS A 893 -0.55 -8.97 51.34
CA LYS A 893 -1.18 -10.19 51.88
C LYS A 893 -2.69 -10.23 51.66
N ARG A 894 -3.19 -9.34 50.79
CA ARG A 894 -4.59 -9.27 50.38
C ARG A 894 -4.64 -9.12 48.87
N ILE A 895 -5.35 -10.03 48.21
CA ILE A 895 -5.68 -9.97 46.79
C ILE A 895 -7.17 -9.63 46.69
N GLN A 896 -7.49 -8.62 45.91
CA GLN A 896 -8.85 -8.15 45.64
C GLN A 896 -9.20 -8.45 44.20
N THR A 897 -10.40 -8.95 43.94
CA THR A 897 -10.91 -9.14 42.57
C THR A 897 -12.02 -8.16 42.27
N ALA A 898 -12.04 -7.56 41.07
CA ALA A 898 -13.13 -6.71 40.61
C ALA A 898 -13.92 -7.41 39.49
N PHE A 899 -14.53 -8.55 39.81
CA PHE A 899 -15.36 -9.30 38.87
C PHE A 899 -16.83 -8.87 38.97
N THR A 900 -17.45 -8.57 37.82
CA THR A 900 -18.87 -8.22 37.75
C THR A 900 -19.78 -9.43 37.94
N SER A 901 -19.23 -10.64 37.93
CA SER A 901 -19.95 -11.90 38.14
C SER A 901 -19.01 -12.92 38.79
N PRO A 902 -19.53 -13.90 39.56
CA PRO A 902 -18.73 -15.02 40.05
C PRO A 902 -18.04 -15.75 38.90
N LEU A 903 -16.84 -16.26 39.15
CA LEU A 903 -16.14 -17.13 38.20
C LEU A 903 -16.93 -18.43 38.04
N ASP A 904 -17.11 -18.87 36.80
CA ASP A 904 -17.70 -20.15 36.45
C ASP A 904 -16.59 -21.15 36.05
N SER A 905 -16.24 -22.08 36.92
CA SER A 905 -15.18 -23.06 36.64
C SER A 905 -15.47 -24.01 35.47
N SER A 906 -16.68 -23.99 34.91
CA SER A 906 -17.00 -24.67 33.65
C SER A 906 -16.58 -23.88 32.40
N ASP A 907 -16.37 -22.57 32.53
CA ASP A 907 -15.77 -21.72 31.49
C ASP A 907 -14.23 -21.83 31.55
N GLN A 908 -13.61 -22.04 30.38
CA GLN A 908 -12.17 -22.27 30.29
C GLN A 908 -11.35 -21.08 30.82
N ILE A 909 -11.82 -19.84 30.62
CA ILE A 909 -11.09 -18.65 31.07
C ILE A 909 -11.22 -18.52 32.57
N ASP A 910 -12.43 -18.62 33.09
CA ASP A 910 -12.69 -18.50 34.52
C ASP A 910 -11.95 -19.59 35.31
N ALA A 911 -11.86 -20.82 34.79
CA ALA A 911 -11.04 -21.89 35.38
C ALA A 911 -9.55 -21.54 35.41
N MET A 912 -9.00 -20.97 34.33
CA MET A 912 -7.59 -20.53 34.29
C MET A 912 -7.33 -19.36 35.24
N VAL A 913 -8.29 -18.44 35.37
CA VAL A 913 -8.21 -17.31 36.29
C VAL A 913 -8.28 -17.80 37.74
N GLU A 914 -9.15 -18.75 38.04
CA GLU A 914 -9.24 -19.40 39.35
C GLU A 914 -7.93 -20.12 39.71
N GLU A 915 -7.36 -20.91 38.80
CA GLU A 915 -6.05 -21.56 38.99
C GLU A 915 -4.94 -20.52 39.23
N PHE A 916 -4.91 -19.45 38.44
CA PHE A 916 -3.93 -18.38 38.63
C PHE A 916 -4.09 -17.70 40.00
N LEU A 917 -5.32 -17.38 40.41
CA LEU A 917 -5.60 -16.74 41.69
C LEU A 917 -5.26 -17.65 42.88
N GLU A 918 -5.55 -18.95 42.79
CA GLU A 918 -5.17 -19.95 43.81
C GLU A 918 -3.65 -19.96 43.98
N ARG A 919 -2.91 -20.15 42.88
CA ARG A 919 -1.44 -20.21 42.90
C ARG A 919 -0.79 -18.90 43.35
N LEU A 920 -1.36 -17.76 42.95
CA LEU A 920 -0.90 -16.44 43.39
C LEU A 920 -1.17 -16.24 44.89
N THR A 921 -2.35 -16.64 45.37
CA THR A 921 -2.74 -16.55 46.79
C THR A 921 -1.80 -17.39 47.65
N ASP A 922 -1.51 -18.61 47.24
CA ASP A 922 -0.58 -19.51 47.92
C ASP A 922 0.84 -18.94 47.93
N HIS A 923 1.35 -18.51 46.77
CA HIS A 923 2.69 -17.94 46.64
C HIS A 923 2.88 -16.72 47.53
N LEU A 924 1.86 -15.84 47.60
CA LEU A 924 1.91 -14.64 48.43
C LEU A 924 1.49 -14.91 49.88
N SER A 925 1.00 -16.11 50.22
CA SER A 925 0.34 -16.38 51.50
C SER A 925 -0.70 -15.31 51.85
N ALA A 926 -1.52 -14.96 50.85
CA ALA A 926 -2.47 -13.86 50.90
C ALA A 926 -3.89 -14.36 51.19
N SER A 927 -4.81 -13.41 51.41
CA SER A 927 -6.26 -13.67 51.43
C SER A 927 -6.90 -13.12 50.16
N LEU A 928 -7.78 -13.90 49.54
CA LEU A 928 -8.56 -13.50 48.36
C LEU A 928 -9.91 -12.91 48.79
N VAL A 929 -10.27 -11.73 48.28
CA VAL A 929 -11.51 -11.02 48.60
C VAL A 929 -12.14 -10.48 47.32
N ASN A 930 -13.43 -10.74 47.10
CA ASN A 930 -14.15 -10.07 46.02
C ASN A 930 -14.51 -8.63 46.44
N LEU A 931 -14.16 -7.66 45.60
CA LEU A 931 -14.38 -6.24 45.84
C LEU A 931 -15.50 -5.69 44.95
N ASP A 932 -16.62 -5.33 45.58
CA ASP A 932 -17.69 -4.58 44.94
C ASP A 932 -17.39 -3.08 45.03
N ILE A 933 -16.76 -2.54 43.98
CA ILE A 933 -16.33 -1.14 43.92
C ILE A 933 -17.53 -0.18 43.93
N PRO A 934 -18.61 -0.38 43.14
CA PRO A 934 -19.82 0.44 43.25
C PRO A 934 -20.43 0.47 44.66
N ALA A 935 -20.51 -0.68 45.34
CA ALA A 935 -21.05 -0.73 46.70
C ALA A 935 -20.14 -0.02 47.72
N LEU A 936 -18.81 -0.19 47.60
CA LEU A 936 -17.85 0.53 48.43
C LEU A 936 -17.92 2.04 48.19
N TRP A 937 -18.00 2.46 46.92
CA TRP A 937 -18.17 3.87 46.54
C TRP A 937 -19.42 4.46 47.17
N THR A 938 -20.57 3.81 47.01
CA THR A 938 -21.84 4.27 47.58
C THR A 938 -21.72 4.58 49.08
N GLN A 939 -20.96 3.75 49.81
CA GLN A 939 -20.74 3.91 51.26
C GLN A 939 -19.70 4.97 51.63
N THR A 940 -18.69 5.21 50.78
CA THR A 940 -17.47 5.94 51.16
C THR A 940 -17.08 7.08 50.22
N HIS A 941 -17.89 7.39 49.21
CA HIS A 941 -17.64 8.45 48.24
C HIS A 941 -17.47 9.82 48.94
N PRO A 942 -16.65 10.72 48.36
CA PRO A 942 -16.60 12.11 48.79
C PRO A 942 -17.97 12.79 48.63
N SER A 943 -18.42 13.54 49.63
CA SER A 943 -19.72 14.25 49.58
C SER A 943 -19.83 15.30 48.46
N SER A 944 -18.72 15.65 47.82
CA SER A 944 -18.66 16.54 46.66
C SER A 944 -18.95 15.85 45.33
N MET A 945 -19.08 14.52 45.30
CA MET A 945 -19.33 13.74 44.09
C MET A 945 -20.67 12.98 44.21
N SER A 946 -21.19 12.49 43.08
CA SER A 946 -22.39 11.64 43.10
C SER A 946 -22.13 10.35 43.89
N SER A 947 -23.15 9.90 44.61
CA SER A 947 -23.15 8.59 45.26
C SER A 947 -23.20 7.43 44.25
N ASP A 948 -23.65 7.69 43.01
CA ASP A 948 -23.54 6.74 41.91
C ASP A 948 -22.14 6.83 41.28
N LEU A 949 -21.41 5.71 41.28
CA LEU A 949 -20.04 5.66 40.77
C LEU A 949 -19.96 6.03 39.29
N THR A 950 -20.91 5.57 38.48
CA THR A 950 -20.88 5.80 37.03
C THR A 950 -21.11 7.27 36.74
N GLU A 951 -22.15 7.88 37.32
CA GLU A 951 -22.39 9.32 37.20
C GLU A 951 -21.20 10.16 37.69
N ALA A 952 -20.50 9.70 38.71
CA ALA A 952 -19.38 10.42 39.29
C ALA A 952 -18.13 10.46 38.38
N ILE A 953 -17.89 9.43 37.55
CA ILE A 953 -16.62 9.29 36.82
C ILE A 953 -16.73 9.08 35.30
N ASP A 954 -17.89 8.69 34.76
CA ASP A 954 -18.03 8.28 33.35
C ASP A 954 -17.60 9.35 32.33
N LYS A 955 -17.83 10.62 32.66
CA LYS A 955 -17.53 11.79 31.83
C LYS A 955 -16.11 12.31 31.98
N ILE A 956 -15.35 11.88 33.00
CA ILE A 956 -14.00 12.39 33.28
C ILE A 956 -13.10 12.17 32.06
N TYR A 957 -13.00 10.91 31.61
CA TYR A 957 -12.14 10.54 30.49
C TYR A 957 -12.50 11.27 29.18
N PRO A 958 -13.73 11.16 28.64
CA PRO A 958 -14.06 11.77 27.35
C PRO A 958 -13.97 13.30 27.37
N THR A 959 -14.20 13.94 28.52
CA THR A 959 -14.06 15.40 28.68
C THR A 959 -12.61 15.83 28.53
N ILE A 960 -11.71 15.20 29.28
CA ILE A 960 -10.30 15.60 29.32
C ILE A 960 -9.63 15.30 27.98
N ILE A 961 -9.78 14.09 27.41
CA ILE A 961 -9.16 13.76 26.12
C ILE A 961 -9.69 14.62 24.97
N GLY A 962 -10.99 14.94 24.98
CA GLY A 962 -11.63 15.73 23.93
C GLY A 962 -11.10 17.16 23.92
N ILE A 963 -10.93 17.75 25.10
CA ILE A 963 -10.46 19.14 25.27
C ILE A 963 -8.95 19.26 25.11
N GLU A 964 -8.15 18.40 25.76
CA GLU A 964 -6.70 18.50 25.71
C GLU A 964 -6.15 18.20 24.32
N GLN A 965 -6.59 17.11 23.68
CA GLN A 965 -6.08 16.80 22.33
C GLN A 965 -6.52 17.83 21.30
N ALA A 966 -7.73 18.38 21.43
CA ALA A 966 -8.17 19.48 20.58
C ALA A 966 -7.21 20.67 20.68
N ARG A 967 -6.85 21.09 21.90
CA ARG A 967 -5.95 22.23 22.14
C ARG A 967 -4.50 21.97 21.73
N LEU A 968 -4.00 20.76 22.02
CA LEU A 968 -2.57 20.44 21.88
C LEU A 968 -2.21 19.89 20.49
N VAL A 969 -3.17 19.28 19.78
CA VAL A 969 -2.94 18.65 18.48
C VAL A 969 -3.79 19.30 17.40
N ARG A 970 -5.12 19.28 17.52
CA ARG A 970 -6.02 19.76 16.44
C ARG A 970 -5.80 21.23 16.12
N ASP A 971 -5.84 22.10 17.12
CA ASP A 971 -5.83 23.55 16.95
C ASP A 971 -4.52 24.06 16.32
N PRO A 972 -3.31 23.69 16.80
CA PRO A 972 -2.07 24.05 16.12
C PRO A 972 -1.98 23.42 14.73
N PHE A 973 -2.32 22.14 14.58
CA PHE A 973 -2.25 21.46 13.28
C PHE A 973 -3.15 22.12 12.23
N TYR A 974 -4.39 22.43 12.58
CA TYR A 974 -5.33 23.11 11.69
C TYR A 974 -4.86 24.54 11.38
N THR A 975 -4.29 25.25 12.35
CA THR A 975 -3.78 26.61 12.17
C THR A 975 -2.61 26.62 11.19
N ASP A 976 -1.62 25.78 11.43
CA ASP A 976 -0.41 25.68 10.61
C ASP A 976 -0.76 25.22 9.19
N TYR A 977 -1.56 24.16 9.07
CA TYR A 977 -1.97 23.60 7.78
C TYR A 977 -2.77 24.62 6.95
N LYS A 978 -3.69 25.35 7.60
CA LYS A 978 -4.47 26.40 6.95
C LYS A 978 -3.59 27.52 6.41
N ALA A 979 -2.56 27.91 7.15
CA ALA A 979 -1.64 28.98 6.77
C ALA A 979 -0.85 28.63 5.50
N GLN A 980 -0.45 27.36 5.33
CA GLN A 980 0.38 26.92 4.20
C GLN A 980 -0.41 26.38 3.00
N HIS A 981 -1.66 25.94 3.20
CA HIS A 981 -2.47 25.31 2.15
C HIS A 981 -3.70 26.11 1.68
N SER A 982 -3.56 27.44 1.62
CA SER A 982 -4.59 28.38 1.11
C SER A 982 -5.93 28.28 1.84
N GLY A 983 -5.92 28.15 3.17
CA GLY A 983 -7.15 28.10 3.94
C GLY A 983 -7.77 26.71 4.12
N ARG A 984 -7.19 25.66 3.53
CA ARG A 984 -7.71 24.27 3.62
C ARG A 984 -7.46 23.66 5.00
N ARG A 985 -8.18 22.58 5.31
CA ARG A 985 -7.98 21.76 6.51
C ARG A 985 -7.45 20.37 6.11
N PRO A 986 -6.62 19.74 6.96
CA PRO A 986 -6.19 18.37 6.74
C PRO A 986 -7.34 17.39 7.02
N PHE A 987 -7.26 16.19 6.45
CA PHE A 987 -8.18 15.10 6.79
C PHE A 987 -7.83 14.52 8.16
N VAL A 988 -8.86 14.11 8.92
CA VAL A 988 -8.76 13.48 10.23
C VAL A 988 -9.85 12.41 10.33
N ASN A 989 -9.51 11.24 10.87
CA ASN A 989 -10.41 10.11 11.03
C ASN A 989 -11.63 10.47 11.91
N PRO A 990 -12.77 9.78 11.76
CA PRO A 990 -13.97 10.07 12.53
C PRO A 990 -13.79 10.04 14.06
N ALA A 991 -13.08 9.04 14.60
CA ALA A 991 -12.88 8.89 16.05
C ALA A 991 -12.28 10.14 16.74
N PRO A 992 -11.11 10.68 16.32
CA PRO A 992 -10.60 11.93 16.88
C PRO A 992 -11.56 13.11 16.65
N ARG A 993 -12.16 13.26 15.46
CA ARG A 993 -13.09 14.37 15.16
C ARG A 993 -14.30 14.40 16.09
N ILE A 994 -14.90 13.25 16.36
CA ILE A 994 -16.10 13.13 17.21
C ILE A 994 -15.75 13.48 18.66
N ARG A 995 -14.60 13.04 19.16
CA ARG A 995 -14.13 13.34 20.53
C ARG A 995 -13.74 14.81 20.71
N TRP A 996 -13.08 15.41 19.72
CA TRP A 996 -12.83 16.86 19.73
C TRP A 996 -14.12 17.67 19.67
N GLY A 997 -15.09 17.23 18.85
CA GLY A 997 -16.41 17.86 18.77
C GLY A 997 -17.19 17.78 20.09
N TYR A 998 -17.09 16.66 20.81
CA TYR A 998 -17.61 16.55 22.18
C TYR A 998 -16.94 17.56 23.11
N GLY A 999 -15.60 17.62 23.13
CA GLY A 999 -14.86 18.60 23.91
C GLY A 999 -15.26 20.06 23.62
N ASP A 1000 -15.43 20.41 22.35
CA ASP A 1000 -15.87 21.75 21.91
C ASP A 1000 -17.31 22.07 22.34
N SER A 1001 -18.16 21.06 22.51
CA SER A 1001 -19.57 21.23 22.88
C SER A 1001 -19.79 21.45 24.37
N LEU A 1002 -18.78 21.20 25.21
CA LEU A 1002 -18.90 21.29 26.65
C LEU A 1002 -18.84 22.74 27.15
N PRO A 1003 -19.59 23.09 28.20
CA PRO A 1003 -19.52 24.41 28.81
C PRO A 1003 -18.12 24.78 29.33
N ASN A 1004 -17.86 26.08 29.40
CA ASN A 1004 -16.67 26.58 30.08
C ASN A 1004 -16.68 26.15 31.56
N GLY A 1005 -15.54 25.65 32.05
CA GLY A 1005 -15.38 25.15 33.41
C GLY A 1005 -15.47 23.62 33.55
N THR A 1006 -16.10 22.91 32.61
CA THR A 1006 -16.26 21.45 32.67
C THR A 1006 -14.92 20.71 32.67
N PHE A 1007 -13.89 21.24 32.01
CA PHE A 1007 -12.53 20.69 32.11
C PHE A 1007 -12.00 20.71 33.55
N GLN A 1008 -12.13 21.85 34.24
CA GLN A 1008 -11.64 21.99 35.60
C GLN A 1008 -12.41 21.12 36.59
N GLU A 1009 -13.73 21.00 36.39
CA GLU A 1009 -14.58 20.09 37.15
C GLU A 1009 -14.14 18.63 36.96
N ALA A 1010 -13.88 18.20 35.72
CA ALA A 1010 -13.37 16.85 35.44
C ALA A 1010 -12.03 16.57 36.12
N ILE A 1011 -11.11 17.55 36.15
CA ILE A 1011 -9.84 17.44 36.89
C ILE A 1011 -10.08 17.33 38.41
N THR A 1012 -10.99 18.12 38.95
CA THR A 1012 -11.35 18.07 40.38
C THR A 1012 -11.95 16.71 40.75
N ASN A 1013 -12.88 16.19 39.94
CA ASN A 1013 -13.51 14.89 40.14
C ASN A 1013 -12.50 13.76 39.99
N GLN A 1014 -11.60 13.83 39.00
CA GLN A 1014 -10.50 12.87 38.86
C GLN A 1014 -9.63 12.84 40.13
N THR A 1015 -9.22 14.02 40.62
CA THR A 1015 -8.35 14.14 41.81
C THR A 1015 -9.03 13.55 43.06
N ALA A 1016 -10.33 13.79 43.21
CA ALA A 1016 -11.12 13.23 44.30
C ALA A 1016 -11.23 11.70 44.18
N PHE A 1017 -11.49 11.17 42.98
CA PHE A 1017 -11.52 9.72 42.74
C PHE A 1017 -10.15 9.05 42.96
N GLN A 1018 -9.07 9.69 42.49
CA GLN A 1018 -7.70 9.25 42.74
C GLN A 1018 -7.41 9.14 44.24
N SER A 1019 -7.78 10.16 45.00
CA SER A 1019 -7.63 10.17 46.45
C SER A 1019 -8.48 9.08 47.12
N TRP A 1020 -9.68 8.83 46.60
CA TRP A 1020 -10.54 7.77 47.11
C TRP A 1020 -9.94 6.37 46.88
N ILE A 1021 -9.41 6.09 45.67
CA ILE A 1021 -8.72 4.83 45.36
C ILE A 1021 -7.52 4.62 46.30
N ALA A 1022 -6.69 5.65 46.48
CA ALA A 1022 -5.50 5.57 47.34
C ALA A 1022 -5.81 5.38 48.83
N ASN A 1023 -7.03 5.67 49.28
CA ASN A 1023 -7.44 5.52 50.68
C ASN A 1023 -8.27 4.27 50.96
N ASN A 1024 -9.05 3.80 49.97
CA ASN A 1024 -10.06 2.76 50.20
C ASN A 1024 -9.80 1.46 49.43
N VAL A 1025 -9.06 1.51 48.31
CA VAL A 1025 -8.89 0.36 47.41
C VAL A 1025 -7.43 -0.08 47.35
N LEU A 1026 -6.52 0.80 46.93
CA LEU A 1026 -5.09 0.52 46.72
C LEU A 1026 -4.24 1.43 47.61
N LYS A 1027 -4.29 1.19 48.92
CA LYS A 1027 -3.59 2.00 49.89
C LYS A 1027 -2.09 1.71 49.89
N PRO A 1028 -1.20 2.73 49.86
CA PRO A 1028 0.24 2.52 49.96
C PRO A 1028 0.63 1.88 51.29
N ASN A 1029 1.62 0.98 51.25
CA ASN A 1029 2.18 0.30 52.41
C ASN A 1029 3.72 0.39 52.37
N PRO A 1030 4.41 0.91 53.40
CA PRO A 1030 5.87 1.05 53.36
C PRO A 1030 6.65 -0.26 53.25
N GLN A 1031 6.07 -1.39 53.68
CA GLN A 1031 6.73 -2.69 53.67
C GLN A 1031 6.51 -3.44 52.35
N SER A 1032 5.27 -3.48 51.85
CA SER A 1032 4.88 -4.22 50.64
C SER A 1032 4.59 -3.35 49.41
N CYS A 1033 4.92 -2.06 49.49
CA CYS A 1033 4.52 -0.97 48.59
C CYS A 1033 3.01 -0.68 48.56
N SER A 1034 2.17 -1.71 48.48
CA SER A 1034 0.71 -1.65 48.45
C SER A 1034 0.11 -2.54 49.55
N GLU A 1035 -1.00 -2.13 50.16
CA GLU A 1035 -1.72 -2.95 51.16
C GLU A 1035 -2.45 -4.14 50.52
N SER A 1036 -2.90 -3.97 49.26
CA SER A 1036 -3.58 -4.99 48.47
C SER A 1036 -3.06 -5.02 47.03
N LEU A 1037 -3.31 -6.14 46.35
CA LEU A 1037 -3.21 -6.26 44.90
C LEU A 1037 -4.63 -6.36 44.34
N LEU A 1038 -4.96 -5.56 43.33
CA LEU A 1038 -6.23 -5.68 42.61
C LEU A 1038 -6.00 -6.49 41.33
N VAL A 1039 -6.84 -7.50 41.10
CA VAL A 1039 -6.82 -8.37 39.92
C VAL A 1039 -8.15 -8.27 39.19
N TYR A 1040 -8.10 -8.08 37.87
CA TYR A 1040 -9.29 -8.14 37.02
C TYR A 1040 -8.97 -8.81 35.68
N VAL A 1041 -10.03 -9.15 34.94
CA VAL A 1041 -9.96 -9.75 33.61
C VAL A 1041 -10.73 -8.86 32.64
N GLU A 1042 -10.08 -8.43 31.57
CA GLU A 1042 -10.71 -7.59 30.56
C GLU A 1042 -11.62 -8.41 29.62
N SER A 1043 -12.67 -7.78 29.10
CA SER A 1043 -13.60 -8.38 28.15
C SER A 1043 -12.93 -8.88 26.85
N ALA A 1044 -11.85 -8.22 26.42
CA ALA A 1044 -11.05 -8.60 25.26
C ALA A 1044 -10.46 -10.02 25.36
N THR A 1045 -10.26 -10.52 26.59
CA THR A 1045 -9.81 -11.90 26.85
C THR A 1045 -10.92 -12.94 26.60
N ARG A 1046 -12.20 -12.54 26.67
CA ARG A 1046 -13.32 -13.49 26.66
C ARG A 1046 -13.75 -13.95 25.28
N THR A 1047 -13.83 -13.06 24.29
CA THR A 1047 -14.30 -13.43 22.94
C THR A 1047 -13.42 -12.80 21.88
N PRO A 1048 -12.85 -13.61 20.96
CA PRO A 1048 -12.15 -13.08 19.79
C PRO A 1048 -13.09 -12.18 18.97
N LEU A 1049 -12.69 -10.92 18.80
CA LEU A 1049 -13.32 -10.01 17.85
C LEU A 1049 -12.55 -10.09 16.54
N TYR A 1050 -13.24 -10.08 15.41
CA TYR A 1050 -12.60 -10.17 14.09
C TYR A 1050 -12.47 -8.82 13.42
N ARG A 1051 -11.44 -8.71 12.57
CA ARG A 1051 -11.10 -7.48 11.84
C ARG A 1051 -12.06 -7.12 10.70
N ASP A 1052 -12.83 -8.07 10.22
CA ASP A 1052 -13.81 -7.95 9.13
C ASP A 1052 -15.22 -7.59 9.63
N PHE A 1053 -15.40 -7.47 10.95
CA PHE A 1053 -16.65 -7.01 11.54
C PHE A 1053 -16.81 -5.48 11.43
N TYR A 1054 -17.71 -5.03 10.55
CA TYR A 1054 -18.09 -3.62 10.42
C TYR A 1054 -19.07 -3.21 11.52
N ARG A 1055 -18.66 -2.28 12.38
CA ARG A 1055 -19.47 -1.72 13.49
C ARG A 1055 -20.12 -0.39 13.11
N ASP A 1056 -21.01 0.06 14.00
CA ASP A 1056 -21.55 1.42 13.99
C ASP A 1056 -20.45 2.49 14.08
N GLU A 1057 -20.82 3.73 13.76
CA GLU A 1057 -19.92 4.88 13.76
C GLU A 1057 -19.19 5.08 15.11
N PRO A 1058 -17.95 5.62 15.12
CA PRO A 1058 -17.21 5.84 16.35
C PRO A 1058 -17.96 6.71 17.36
N THR A 1059 -17.95 6.30 18.62
CA THR A 1059 -18.67 6.97 19.71
C THR A 1059 -17.75 7.66 20.71
N ILE A 1060 -18.35 8.42 21.64
CA ILE A 1060 -17.65 9.00 22.78
C ILE A 1060 -17.34 7.91 23.81
N PRO A 1061 -16.08 7.77 24.25
CA PRO A 1061 -15.66 6.67 25.11
C PRO A 1061 -15.96 6.96 26.60
N PHE A 1062 -17.22 6.81 27.00
CA PHE A 1062 -17.60 6.81 28.42
C PHE A 1062 -17.17 5.50 29.09
N GLY A 1063 -16.82 5.54 30.38
CA GLY A 1063 -16.46 4.31 31.10
C GLY A 1063 -16.20 4.46 32.59
N SER A 1064 -16.68 3.48 33.36
CA SER A 1064 -16.54 3.36 34.82
C SER A 1064 -16.06 1.96 35.27
N GLY A 1065 -15.60 1.12 34.33
CA GLY A 1065 -15.11 -0.24 34.62
C GLY A 1065 -13.77 -0.29 35.35
N ALA A 1066 -13.37 -1.49 35.80
CA ALA A 1066 -12.12 -1.71 36.54
C ALA A 1066 -10.87 -1.24 35.76
N ASN A 1067 -10.86 -1.43 34.45
CA ASN A 1067 -9.82 -0.97 33.55
C ASN A 1067 -9.65 0.57 33.51
N MET A 1068 -10.64 1.33 33.96
CA MET A 1068 -10.54 2.80 34.05
C MET A 1068 -9.95 3.29 35.37
N ILE A 1069 -9.82 2.42 36.38
CA ILE A 1069 -9.23 2.78 37.69
C ILE A 1069 -7.80 3.27 37.52
N SER A 1070 -6.97 2.52 36.77
CA SER A 1070 -5.58 2.90 36.51
C SER A 1070 -5.43 4.17 35.67
N VAL A 1071 -6.45 4.50 34.87
CA VAL A 1071 -6.52 5.75 34.11
C VAL A 1071 -6.76 6.92 35.07
N TYR A 1072 -7.84 6.86 35.84
CA TYR A 1072 -8.26 7.97 36.69
C TYR A 1072 -7.35 8.17 37.91
N ALA A 1073 -6.95 7.08 38.56
CA ALA A 1073 -6.11 7.13 39.76
C ALA A 1073 -4.61 7.24 39.46
N GLY A 1074 -4.19 7.02 38.22
CA GLY A 1074 -2.78 7.06 37.81
C GLY A 1074 -1.93 6.01 38.51
N VAL A 1075 -2.52 4.86 38.85
CA VAL A 1075 -1.86 3.68 39.45
C VAL A 1075 -1.30 2.76 38.36
N PRO A 1076 -0.27 1.95 38.66
CA PRO A 1076 0.29 1.02 37.69
C PRO A 1076 -0.65 -0.17 37.45
N ASP A 1077 -0.67 -0.64 36.21
CA ASP A 1077 -1.57 -1.71 35.75
C ASP A 1077 -0.83 -2.57 34.71
N MET A 1078 -0.58 -3.83 35.07
CA MET A 1078 0.21 -4.78 34.30
C MET A 1078 -0.63 -5.90 33.73
N VAL A 1079 -0.61 -6.05 32.41
CA VAL A 1079 -1.12 -7.22 31.71
C VAL A 1079 -0.12 -8.36 31.82
N VAL A 1080 -0.56 -9.50 32.34
CA VAL A 1080 0.21 -10.74 32.38
C VAL A 1080 -0.54 -11.88 31.68
N PRO A 1081 0.03 -12.48 30.62
CA PRO A 1081 -0.55 -13.66 29.99
C PRO A 1081 -0.47 -14.87 30.93
N ILE A 1082 -1.61 -15.51 31.18
CA ILE A 1082 -1.73 -16.70 32.04
C ILE A 1082 -1.94 -17.99 31.23
N GLY A 1083 -2.22 -17.88 29.94
CA GLY A 1083 -2.27 -19.01 29.01
C GLY A 1083 -3.09 -18.71 27.77
N GLU A 1084 -3.68 -19.75 27.19
CA GLU A 1084 -4.55 -19.67 26.02
C GLU A 1084 -5.75 -20.61 26.17
N LYS A 1085 -6.88 -20.21 25.60
CA LYS A 1085 -8.10 -21.02 25.54
C LYS A 1085 -8.38 -21.48 24.11
N THR A 1086 -9.07 -22.60 23.97
CA THR A 1086 -9.57 -23.03 22.66
C THR A 1086 -10.83 -22.27 22.28
N TYR A 1087 -11.02 -22.02 21.00
CA TYR A 1087 -12.28 -21.55 20.42
C TYR A 1087 -12.39 -22.06 18.98
N VAL A 1088 -13.62 -22.15 18.46
CA VAL A 1088 -13.83 -22.47 17.04
C VAL A 1088 -13.68 -21.18 16.23
N SER A 1089 -12.68 -21.14 15.35
CA SER A 1089 -12.45 -19.98 14.48
C SER A 1089 -13.55 -19.87 13.43
N GLN A 1090 -14.00 -18.64 13.20
CA GLN A 1090 -14.96 -18.31 12.14
C GLN A 1090 -14.27 -18.21 10.77
N VAL A 1091 -12.94 -18.21 10.75
CA VAL A 1091 -12.12 -18.10 9.53
C VAL A 1091 -11.69 -19.49 9.06
N THR A 1092 -11.25 -20.36 9.97
CA THR A 1092 -10.72 -21.68 9.61
C THR A 1092 -11.72 -22.82 9.81
N ASP A 1093 -12.83 -22.59 10.52
CA ASP A 1093 -13.78 -23.61 10.99
C ASP A 1093 -13.12 -24.70 11.87
N LEU A 1094 -11.92 -24.44 12.40
CA LEU A 1094 -11.15 -25.35 13.27
C LEU A 1094 -11.02 -24.77 14.69
N GLU A 1095 -10.64 -25.64 15.62
CA GLU A 1095 -10.21 -25.20 16.94
C GLU A 1095 -8.88 -24.44 16.85
N GLU A 1096 -8.90 -23.21 17.34
CA GLU A 1096 -7.77 -22.29 17.39
C GLU A 1096 -7.56 -21.79 18.83
N MET A 1097 -6.39 -21.18 19.08
CA MET A 1097 -6.00 -20.69 20.40
C MET A 1097 -6.14 -19.17 20.51
N SER A 1098 -6.76 -18.70 21.59
CA SER A 1098 -6.87 -17.27 21.92
C SER A 1098 -6.14 -16.99 23.24
N PRO A 1099 -5.37 -15.89 23.34
CA PRO A 1099 -4.71 -15.51 24.58
C PRO A 1099 -5.68 -15.31 25.74
N VAL A 1100 -5.19 -15.65 26.94
CA VAL A 1100 -5.83 -15.35 28.22
C VAL A 1100 -4.85 -14.57 29.08
N SER A 1101 -5.24 -13.37 29.49
CA SER A 1101 -4.45 -12.49 30.34
C SER A 1101 -5.28 -11.95 31.50
N VAL A 1102 -4.59 -11.64 32.59
CA VAL A 1102 -5.14 -10.89 33.72
C VAL A 1102 -4.35 -9.62 33.94
N ASP A 1103 -4.96 -8.66 34.62
CA ASP A 1103 -4.34 -7.39 34.95
C ASP A 1103 -4.04 -7.33 36.44
N LEU A 1104 -2.81 -6.94 36.79
CA LEU A 1104 -2.32 -6.76 38.15
C LEU A 1104 -2.15 -5.27 38.44
N VAL A 1105 -2.90 -4.76 39.42
CA VAL A 1105 -2.93 -3.32 39.78
C VAL A 1105 -2.50 -3.15 41.24
N ALA A 1106 -1.60 -2.21 41.49
CA ALA A 1106 -1.10 -1.89 42.83
C ALA A 1106 -1.24 -0.39 43.14
N ALA A 1107 -0.91 0.02 44.37
CA ALA A 1107 -0.86 1.44 44.71
C ALA A 1107 0.07 2.25 43.79
N ARG A 1108 -0.20 3.55 43.64
CA ARG A 1108 0.61 4.45 42.81
C ARG A 1108 2.07 4.47 43.30
N GLY A 1109 3.01 4.32 42.38
CA GLY A 1109 4.45 4.20 42.65
C GLY A 1109 4.94 2.77 42.89
N CYS A 1110 4.05 1.77 42.86
CA CYS A 1110 4.40 0.36 43.09
C CYS A 1110 4.71 -0.45 41.83
N ASP A 1111 5.05 0.24 40.74
CA ASP A 1111 5.41 -0.36 39.46
C ASP A 1111 6.53 -1.39 39.62
N GLY A 1112 7.59 -1.01 40.32
CA GLY A 1112 8.76 -1.87 40.52
C GLY A 1112 8.47 -3.10 41.38
N MET A 1113 7.55 -2.99 42.36
CA MET A 1113 7.05 -4.15 43.12
C MET A 1113 6.34 -5.14 42.20
N LEU A 1114 5.48 -4.65 41.29
CA LEU A 1114 4.80 -5.52 40.34
C LEU A 1114 5.79 -6.22 39.39
N PHE A 1115 6.85 -5.53 38.93
CA PHE A 1115 7.89 -6.15 38.11
C PHE A 1115 8.64 -7.25 38.85
N GLN A 1116 8.99 -6.99 40.11
CA GLN A 1116 9.66 -7.96 40.98
C GLN A 1116 8.76 -9.18 41.24
N LEU A 1117 7.46 -8.96 41.47
CA LEU A 1117 6.46 -10.03 41.58
C LEU A 1117 6.39 -10.86 40.30
N VAL A 1118 6.24 -10.23 39.13
CA VAL A 1118 6.13 -10.96 37.85
C VAL A 1118 7.38 -11.81 37.58
N ASP A 1119 8.57 -11.28 37.84
CA ASP A 1119 9.82 -12.05 37.74
C ASP A 1119 9.80 -13.29 38.65
N GLU A 1120 9.35 -13.15 39.90
CA GLU A 1120 9.24 -14.28 40.84
C GLU A 1120 8.19 -15.29 40.38
N LEU A 1121 7.03 -14.85 39.91
CA LEU A 1121 5.98 -15.71 39.36
C LEU A 1121 6.48 -16.50 38.16
N VAL A 1122 7.37 -15.94 37.34
CA VAL A 1122 8.03 -16.67 36.24
C VAL A 1122 9.02 -17.70 36.77
N GLN A 1123 9.82 -17.35 37.78
CA GLN A 1123 10.80 -18.25 38.38
C GLN A 1123 10.13 -19.48 39.04
N VAL A 1124 8.98 -19.30 39.70
CA VAL A 1124 8.22 -20.40 40.30
C VAL A 1124 7.25 -21.07 39.32
N GLY A 1125 7.24 -20.65 38.05
CA GLY A 1125 6.45 -21.27 36.97
C GLY A 1125 4.94 -21.02 37.04
N ILE A 1126 4.49 -19.99 37.76
CA ILE A 1126 3.10 -19.50 37.71
C ILE A 1126 2.85 -18.78 36.39
N LEU A 1127 3.79 -17.90 36.01
CA LEU A 1127 3.80 -17.26 34.70
C LEU A 1127 4.88 -17.88 33.81
N LYS A 1128 4.75 -17.72 32.50
CA LYS A 1128 5.71 -18.23 31.51
C LYS A 1128 6.13 -17.13 30.55
N LYS A 1129 7.33 -17.27 29.98
CA LYS A 1129 7.70 -16.48 28.79
C LYS A 1129 6.76 -16.86 27.65
N VAL A 1130 6.35 -15.87 26.87
CA VAL A 1130 5.46 -16.10 25.73
C VAL A 1130 6.27 -16.26 24.44
N LYS A 1131 5.75 -17.05 23.49
CA LYS A 1131 6.35 -17.23 22.17
C LYS A 1131 5.71 -16.32 21.12
N ALA A 1132 6.46 -15.99 20.07
CA ALA A 1132 5.89 -15.35 18.89
C ALA A 1132 5.14 -16.37 18.01
N GLY A 1133 4.24 -15.86 17.17
CA GLY A 1133 3.47 -16.67 16.23
C GLY A 1133 2.02 -16.93 16.65
N ARG A 1134 1.39 -17.97 16.08
CA ARG A 1134 -0.04 -18.26 16.29
C ARG A 1134 -0.44 -18.62 17.72
N SER A 1135 0.47 -19.22 18.48
CA SER A 1135 0.25 -19.60 19.89
C SER A 1135 1.27 -18.92 20.78
N LEU A 1136 0.82 -18.39 21.92
CA LEU A 1136 1.75 -17.81 22.91
C LEU A 1136 2.49 -18.89 23.72
N VAL A 1137 2.05 -20.15 23.63
CA VAL A 1137 2.63 -21.30 24.34
C VAL A 1137 3.52 -22.12 23.41
N SER A 1138 2.96 -22.58 22.28
CA SER A 1138 3.67 -23.46 21.35
C SER A 1138 4.47 -22.69 20.28
N GLY A 1139 4.11 -21.45 20.00
CA GLY A 1139 4.67 -20.63 18.92
C GLY A 1139 3.99 -20.95 17.59
N GLY A 1140 4.78 -21.19 16.56
CA GLY A 1140 4.33 -21.67 15.26
C GLY A 1140 4.07 -20.57 14.24
N ASP A 1141 4.04 -20.98 12.97
CA ASP A 1141 3.86 -20.05 11.86
C ASP A 1141 2.54 -19.30 11.96
N VAL A 1142 2.58 -18.02 11.62
CA VAL A 1142 1.38 -17.21 11.46
C VAL A 1142 0.68 -17.67 10.19
N LEU A 1143 -0.60 -17.98 10.29
CA LEU A 1143 -1.42 -18.38 9.15
C LEU A 1143 -2.03 -17.11 8.52
N PHE A 1144 -1.98 -17.00 7.19
CA PHE A 1144 -2.55 -15.88 6.44
C PHE A 1144 -3.24 -16.32 5.16
#